data_AF-A0A317VIK9-F1
#
_entry.id   AF-A0A317VIK9-F1
#
_cell.length_a   1.000
_cell.length_b   1.000
_cell.length_c   1.000
_cell.angle_alpha   90.00
_cell.angle_beta   90.00
_cell.angle_gamma   90.00
#
_symmetry.space_group_name_H-M   'P 1'
#
loop_
_entity.id
_entity.type
_entity.pdbx_description
1 polymer ?
#
loop_
_entity_poly.entity_id
_entity_poly.type
_entity_poly.pdbx_seq_one_letter_code
_entity_poly.pdbx_strand_id
1 'polypeptide(L)'
;MASDIRDNQETVSGSDHLISQVEHTLRLSRDHALDSVRSDGHWCGELKSNVTVTAEYIFLRQALGLDLEADRAAYCRYILSEQNCDGSWGLAPGYPGDVSTTTEAYLALKILGTSTDTPAMQRAQVFTLIAGGVARVRVFTRIFLATFGLFPWDAVPQLPVELILLPSSCPINIYTLASWARGTIAPLLIICHHRPVYALPDDYLDELWQNPTNKNVPYGSSFWELLSERDIPGLAFTVVDKLLYQLGGLRSIPLLRSYARRQCMKWILERQEPTGDWAGIFPPMHASVYAFMLEGYKLNDLPVRLGIQAIEKFAWEDEKGKRIQPCVSPVWDTALMSIGLCDAMSHDQQTLDHAITWIRNRQLLEARGDWRVYRPQLAPGGFSFEYENSHYPDVDDTAAIILAQVKHDARSVASDSVIAAATWILGMQNPDGGWAAFDVENDKLFLNKIPFSDMDSLCDTSCADITGRILEAFGLMMTHDSEKNGLSPMLRVACTRGVTYLASTQEDTGAWLGRWGCNYVYGTSHALCGLSYFVGYDERVTGLVSPALQWMKSKQNADGGWGESLLSYRSPDEQQHQQESTASQTAWALMGLLAHLSVTDAAIEHYLRRLCHDFTFRFDDVLDAAKLEGALARLMEIGDWGQMGARLRLNDDGRLEYHVPAEYTKTRPAFNFTTTEYGLRIGEHPLGSQLPKSGQDQSVLSPSPAVFAPLVRHPDSPRELADWIYSDRPQLHIHVAVFRDATLVTISYVHTLFDAIARTTGFGGREDEVPAFIPFEHDPLRTLGLDAPVKGYSNFGRVVRGVGLVVFGLRYLFELFWFREEEEHPIRLPGRCVDRLRETARKDLAAATPKGKEVPFVSEGDVVVAWWVRTMVTALNPGLDRTIMVMNVFNVWALFDEWFPTGGAGFIGNAFFYSYTLLVAGQALQDTKLGHVASRNRQALMEHRNREQVQAMTAIQRASFTRTPPVVGDANLLFMACTNQHKARYFELDFSAAVVSPGVPLSERPHALGRPSYINDIEHCRSYPTRNVVRIIGKDAAGDYWLLFKTRAGVWPAIHRQLMALLEMDK
;
A
#
# COMPACT_ATOMS: atom_id res chain seq x y z
N MET A 1 -37.26 13.87 -42.35
CA MET A 1 -37.43 14.72 -41.16
C MET A 1 -36.73 14.03 -40.01
N ALA A 2 -35.46 14.36 -39.81
CA ALA A 2 -34.66 13.91 -38.68
C ALA A 2 -33.61 15.02 -38.46
N SER A 3 -33.62 15.62 -37.29
CA SER A 3 -32.64 16.61 -36.85
C SER A 3 -32.23 16.32 -35.41
N ASP A 4 -30.95 16.56 -35.17
CA ASP A 4 -30.26 16.74 -33.88
C ASP A 4 -30.00 15.52 -33.00
N ILE A 5 -28.84 14.90 -33.24
CA ILE A 5 -27.91 14.48 -32.18
C ILE A 5 -26.50 14.90 -32.64
N ARG A 6 -25.95 15.94 -32.01
CA ARG A 6 -24.51 16.29 -32.08
C ARG A 6 -23.84 15.67 -30.87
N ASP A 7 -23.04 14.63 -31.09
CA ASP A 7 -22.14 14.08 -30.09
C ASP A 7 -20.90 14.99 -29.94
N ASN A 8 -20.74 15.55 -28.75
CA ASN A 8 -19.48 16.11 -28.26
C ASN A 8 -18.59 14.95 -27.79
N GLN A 9 -17.53 14.60 -28.53
CA GLN A 9 -16.45 13.74 -28.01
C GLN A 9 -15.32 14.64 -27.51
N GLU A 10 -15.30 14.90 -26.21
CA GLU A 10 -14.22 15.58 -25.50
C GLU A 10 -13.00 14.65 -25.32
N THR A 11 -11.81 15.22 -25.42
CA THR A 11 -10.50 14.59 -25.16
C THR A 11 -10.38 14.18 -23.69
N VAL A 12 -10.48 12.88 -23.42
CA VAL A 12 -10.40 12.27 -22.09
C VAL A 12 -8.94 12.29 -21.57
N SER A 13 -8.74 13.00 -20.46
CA SER A 13 -7.48 13.28 -19.77
C SER A 13 -6.93 12.06 -19.00
N GLY A 14 -5.68 12.12 -18.52
CA GLY A 14 -5.10 11.03 -17.72
C GLY A 14 -5.86 10.76 -16.40
N SER A 15 -6.46 11.77 -15.78
CA SER A 15 -7.32 11.56 -14.61
C SER A 15 -8.52 10.67 -14.94
N ASP A 16 -9.07 10.81 -16.14
CA ASP A 16 -10.27 10.08 -16.53
C ASP A 16 -10.00 8.57 -16.75
N HIS A 17 -8.76 8.19 -17.10
CA HIS A 17 -8.36 6.77 -17.17
C HIS A 17 -8.24 6.13 -15.79
N LEU A 18 -7.63 6.84 -14.83
CA LEU A 18 -7.56 6.38 -13.44
C LEU A 18 -8.96 6.31 -12.83
N ILE A 19 -9.80 7.32 -13.08
CA ILE A 19 -11.22 7.31 -12.69
C ILE A 19 -11.92 6.08 -13.29
N SER A 20 -11.72 5.79 -14.57
CA SER A 20 -12.31 4.60 -15.21
C SER A 20 -11.85 3.28 -14.59
N GLN A 21 -10.57 3.15 -14.24
CA GLN A 21 -10.05 1.96 -13.54
C GLN A 21 -10.59 1.83 -12.11
N VAL A 22 -10.68 2.95 -11.39
CA VAL A 22 -11.28 3.00 -10.05
C VAL A 22 -12.76 2.63 -10.15
N GLU A 23 -13.52 3.20 -11.09
CA GLU A 23 -14.91 2.85 -11.34
C GLU A 23 -15.09 1.37 -11.70
N HIS A 24 -14.21 0.81 -12.54
CA HIS A 24 -14.24 -0.62 -12.86
C HIS A 24 -13.99 -1.49 -11.62
N THR A 25 -12.96 -1.18 -10.84
CA THR A 25 -12.60 -1.91 -9.62
C THR A 25 -13.69 -1.78 -8.56
N LEU A 26 -14.28 -0.59 -8.44
CA LEU A 26 -15.40 -0.32 -7.54
C LEU A 26 -16.64 -1.14 -7.93
N ARG A 27 -16.93 -1.27 -9.24
CA ARG A 27 -18.00 -2.16 -9.71
C ARG A 27 -17.74 -3.62 -9.32
N LEU A 28 -16.54 -4.14 -9.59
CA LEU A 28 -16.19 -5.52 -9.22
C LEU A 28 -16.28 -5.76 -7.70
N SER A 29 -15.82 -4.78 -6.91
CA SER A 29 -15.86 -4.86 -5.44
C SER A 29 -17.30 -4.82 -4.92
N ARG A 30 -18.16 -3.99 -5.52
CA ARG A 30 -19.59 -3.95 -5.22
C ARG A 30 -20.29 -5.25 -5.59
N ASP A 31 -20.01 -5.80 -6.76
CA ASP A 31 -20.64 -7.04 -7.22
C ASP A 31 -20.24 -8.20 -6.28
N HIS A 32 -18.97 -8.27 -5.87
CA HIS A 32 -18.51 -9.23 -4.86
C HIS A 32 -19.19 -9.02 -3.49
N ALA A 33 -19.35 -7.78 -3.05
CA ALA A 33 -20.06 -7.46 -1.82
C ALA A 33 -21.52 -7.96 -1.89
N LEU A 34 -22.23 -7.68 -2.99
CA LEU A 34 -23.61 -8.13 -3.17
C LEU A 34 -23.73 -9.65 -3.28
N ASP A 35 -22.78 -10.32 -3.93
CA ASP A 35 -22.75 -11.79 -4.01
C ASP A 35 -22.48 -12.48 -2.67
N SER A 36 -21.86 -11.78 -1.71
CA SER A 36 -21.54 -12.31 -0.38
C SER A 36 -22.62 -12.06 0.68
N VAL A 37 -23.69 -11.33 0.33
CA VAL A 37 -24.79 -11.05 1.26
C VAL A 37 -25.54 -12.35 1.61
N ARG A 38 -25.92 -12.50 2.87
CA ARG A 38 -26.76 -13.62 3.32
C ARG A 38 -28.22 -13.39 2.95
N SER A 39 -29.01 -14.46 2.95
CA SER A 39 -30.41 -14.45 2.53
C SER A 39 -31.31 -13.52 3.35
N ASP A 40 -30.95 -13.24 4.61
CA ASP A 40 -31.65 -12.32 5.51
C ASP A 40 -31.12 -10.88 5.45
N GLY A 41 -30.20 -10.59 4.52
CA GLY A 41 -29.77 -9.22 4.17
C GLY A 41 -28.54 -8.71 4.91
N HIS A 42 -27.78 -9.57 5.59
CA HIS A 42 -26.59 -9.16 6.35
C HIS A 42 -25.31 -9.80 5.83
N TRP A 43 -24.18 -9.23 6.23
CA TRP A 43 -22.85 -9.78 5.99
C TRP A 43 -22.29 -10.33 7.30
N CYS A 44 -21.48 -11.38 7.18
CA CYS A 44 -20.73 -11.93 8.30
C CYS A 44 -19.60 -12.79 7.75
N GLY A 45 -18.39 -12.27 7.88
CA GLY A 45 -17.14 -12.96 7.58
C GLY A 45 -16.69 -13.84 8.74
N GLU A 46 -15.61 -14.58 8.51
CA GLU A 46 -14.93 -15.31 9.58
C GLU A 46 -14.05 -14.35 10.40
N LEU A 47 -14.22 -14.35 11.72
CA LEU A 47 -13.33 -13.65 12.63
C LEU A 47 -12.20 -14.58 13.09
N LYS A 48 -10.99 -14.35 12.58
CA LYS A 48 -9.80 -15.15 12.91
C LYS A 48 -9.05 -14.58 14.11
N SER A 49 -8.53 -15.47 14.95
CA SER A 49 -7.56 -15.14 16.01
C SER A 49 -6.38 -16.11 16.02
N ASN A 50 -6.30 -17.02 16.97
CA ASN A 50 -5.27 -18.03 17.12
C ASN A 50 -5.88 -19.37 17.53
N VAL A 51 -5.03 -20.38 17.58
CA VAL A 51 -5.46 -21.76 17.85
C VAL A 51 -5.94 -22.01 19.28
N THR A 52 -5.71 -21.10 20.25
CA THR A 52 -6.06 -21.37 21.64
C THR A 52 -7.57 -21.50 21.84
N VAL A 53 -8.39 -20.70 21.14
CA VAL A 53 -9.85 -20.81 21.21
C VAL A 53 -10.33 -22.23 20.89
N THR A 54 -9.75 -22.84 19.85
CA THR A 54 -10.09 -24.22 19.46
C THR A 54 -9.48 -25.25 20.41
N ALA A 55 -8.24 -25.02 20.88
CA ALA A 55 -7.59 -25.88 21.87
C ALA A 55 -8.37 -25.93 23.19
N GLU A 56 -8.77 -24.77 23.70
CA GLU A 56 -9.58 -24.60 24.91
C GLU A 56 -10.97 -25.24 24.75
N TYR A 57 -11.57 -25.18 23.56
CA TYR A 57 -12.80 -25.91 23.29
C TYR A 57 -12.61 -27.44 23.34
N ILE A 58 -11.50 -27.95 22.80
CA ILE A 58 -11.13 -29.37 22.92
C ILE A 58 -10.92 -29.75 24.38
N PHE A 59 -10.32 -28.86 25.18
CA PHE A 59 -10.16 -29.05 26.62
C PHE A 59 -11.52 -29.18 27.31
N LEU A 60 -12.47 -28.27 27.01
CA LEU A 60 -13.83 -28.35 27.55
C LEU A 60 -14.49 -29.69 27.20
N ARG A 61 -14.44 -30.11 25.94
CA ARG A 61 -15.04 -31.38 25.52
C ARG A 61 -14.40 -32.57 26.22
N GLN A 62 -13.07 -32.58 26.33
CA GLN A 62 -12.32 -33.62 27.03
C GLN A 62 -12.70 -33.68 28.52
N ALA A 63 -12.75 -32.54 29.21
CA ALA A 63 -13.08 -32.47 30.64
C ALA A 63 -14.51 -32.93 30.93
N LEU A 64 -15.45 -32.62 30.03
CA LEU A 64 -16.87 -32.97 30.18
C LEU A 64 -17.25 -34.34 29.58
N GLY A 65 -16.30 -35.05 28.96
CA GLY A 65 -16.54 -36.33 28.30
C GLY A 65 -17.45 -36.23 27.08
N LEU A 66 -17.42 -35.10 26.37
CA LEU A 66 -18.15 -34.88 25.12
C LEU A 66 -17.39 -35.52 23.94
N ASP A 67 -18.13 -35.95 22.91
CA ASP A 67 -17.55 -36.63 21.75
C ASP A 67 -16.54 -35.74 21.01
N LEU A 68 -15.32 -36.23 20.84
CA LEU A 68 -14.27 -35.59 20.05
C LEU A 68 -13.97 -36.37 18.75
N GLU A 69 -14.49 -37.58 18.58
CA GLU A 69 -14.12 -38.46 17.48
C GLU A 69 -14.62 -37.95 16.13
N ALA A 70 -15.86 -37.46 16.08
CA ALA A 70 -16.50 -37.01 14.85
C ALA A 70 -15.68 -35.92 14.12
N ASP A 71 -15.12 -34.98 14.89
CA ASP A 71 -14.40 -33.82 14.38
C ASP A 71 -12.87 -33.92 14.56
N ARG A 72 -12.35 -35.03 15.11
CA ARG A 72 -10.94 -35.22 15.48
C ARG A 72 -9.99 -34.82 14.35
N ALA A 73 -10.23 -35.37 13.16
CA ALA A 73 -9.39 -35.12 11.99
C ALA A 73 -9.46 -33.66 11.51
N ALA A 74 -10.63 -33.01 11.65
CA ALA A 74 -10.82 -31.62 11.23
C ALA A 74 -10.13 -30.64 12.20
N TYR A 75 -10.19 -30.89 13.50
CA TYR A 75 -9.44 -30.10 14.50
C TYR A 75 -7.94 -30.26 14.36
N CYS A 76 -7.43 -31.50 14.21
CA CYS A 76 -6.00 -31.72 13.98
C CYS A 76 -5.50 -30.98 12.74
N ARG A 77 -6.27 -31.02 11.64
CA ARG A 77 -5.90 -30.35 10.39
C ARG A 77 -5.77 -28.84 10.58
N TYR A 78 -6.72 -28.22 11.26
CA TYR A 78 -6.68 -26.78 11.51
C TYR A 78 -5.51 -26.38 12.41
N ILE A 79 -5.33 -27.05 13.55
CA ILE A 79 -4.23 -26.71 14.47
C ILE A 79 -2.89 -26.88 13.74
N LEU A 80 -2.70 -27.97 13.00
CA LEU A 80 -1.46 -28.18 12.24
C LEU A 80 -1.27 -27.21 11.08
N SER A 81 -2.35 -26.70 10.46
CA SER A 81 -2.24 -25.74 9.36
C SER A 81 -1.75 -24.36 9.81
N GLU A 82 -1.92 -24.03 11.08
CA GLU A 82 -1.47 -22.76 11.68
C GLU A 82 -0.08 -22.87 12.35
N GLN A 83 0.60 -24.02 12.24
CA GLN A 83 1.93 -24.21 12.82
C GLN A 83 3.00 -23.42 12.05
N ASN A 84 3.80 -22.63 12.75
CA ASN A 84 4.97 -21.96 12.20
C ASN A 84 6.07 -22.96 11.78
N CYS A 85 7.00 -22.51 10.93
CA CYS A 85 8.08 -23.35 10.42
C CYS A 85 9.03 -23.88 11.53
N ASP A 86 9.19 -23.14 12.62
CA ASP A 86 9.95 -23.54 13.81
C ASP A 86 9.18 -24.52 14.73
N GLY A 87 7.93 -24.84 14.39
CA GLY A 87 7.04 -25.71 15.16
C GLY A 87 6.16 -25.00 16.19
N SER A 88 6.31 -23.68 16.36
CA SER A 88 5.51 -22.89 17.30
C SER A 88 4.13 -22.52 16.76
N TRP A 89 3.29 -21.97 17.64
CA TRP A 89 2.08 -21.23 17.26
C TRP A 89 2.12 -19.83 17.86
N GLY A 90 1.74 -18.82 17.08
CA GLY A 90 1.74 -17.41 17.49
C GLY A 90 0.39 -16.91 18.03
N LEU A 91 0.37 -15.68 18.55
CA LEU A 91 -0.85 -15.02 19.04
C LEU A 91 -1.83 -14.62 17.92
N ALA A 92 -1.36 -14.63 16.67
CA ALA A 92 -2.09 -14.35 15.45
C ALA A 92 -1.39 -15.05 14.27
N PRO A 93 -2.05 -15.20 13.10
CA PRO A 93 -1.45 -15.81 11.92
C PRO A 93 -0.18 -15.04 11.49
N GLY A 94 0.91 -15.75 11.21
CA GLY A 94 2.20 -15.15 10.83
C GLY A 94 2.95 -14.42 11.96
N TYR A 95 2.43 -14.43 13.19
CA TYR A 95 3.09 -13.83 14.35
C TYR A 95 4.16 -14.78 14.94
N PRO A 96 5.26 -14.26 15.52
CA PRO A 96 6.24 -15.09 16.21
C PRO A 96 5.61 -16.02 17.25
N GLY A 97 6.22 -17.20 17.42
CA GLY A 97 5.76 -18.21 18.37
C GLY A 97 5.57 -17.68 19.79
N ASP A 98 4.48 -18.12 20.43
CA ASP A 98 4.19 -17.87 21.83
C ASP A 98 4.19 -19.19 22.61
N VAL A 99 4.82 -19.19 23.80
CA VAL A 99 4.96 -20.41 24.61
C VAL A 99 3.62 -20.91 25.14
N SER A 100 2.68 -20.02 25.44
CA SER A 100 1.36 -20.37 25.95
C SER A 100 0.52 -20.98 24.84
N THR A 101 0.43 -20.29 23.68
CA THR A 101 -0.28 -20.80 22.51
C THR A 101 0.28 -22.14 22.05
N THR A 102 1.61 -22.27 21.97
CA THR A 102 2.26 -23.53 21.55
C THR A 102 1.96 -24.67 22.52
N THR A 103 1.98 -24.39 23.83
CA THR A 103 1.68 -25.40 24.86
C THR A 103 0.22 -25.87 24.76
N GLU A 104 -0.72 -24.95 24.56
CA GLU A 104 -2.14 -25.28 24.42
C GLU A 104 -2.41 -26.07 23.13
N ALA A 105 -1.82 -25.65 22.00
CA ALA A 105 -1.92 -26.38 20.73
C ALA A 105 -1.36 -27.80 20.83
N TYR A 106 -0.18 -27.94 21.45
CA TYR A 106 0.45 -29.25 21.68
C TYR A 106 -0.44 -30.16 22.53
N LEU A 107 -0.98 -29.65 23.64
CA LEU A 107 -1.87 -30.42 24.50
C LEU A 107 -3.14 -30.86 23.75
N ALA A 108 -3.74 -29.97 22.98
CA ALA A 108 -4.93 -30.28 22.19
C ALA A 108 -4.66 -31.37 21.15
N LEU A 109 -3.55 -31.28 20.41
CA LEU A 109 -3.13 -32.32 19.46
C LEU A 109 -2.89 -33.66 20.14
N LYS A 110 -2.27 -33.66 21.34
CA LYS A 110 -2.04 -34.88 22.13
C LYS A 110 -3.36 -35.50 22.59
N ILE A 111 -4.31 -34.70 23.12
CA ILE A 111 -5.69 -35.14 23.46
C ILE A 111 -6.39 -35.76 22.24
N LEU A 112 -6.23 -35.16 21.06
CA LEU A 112 -6.75 -35.68 19.79
C LEU A 112 -5.96 -36.88 19.23
N GLY A 113 -5.01 -37.44 19.99
CA GLY A 113 -4.28 -38.66 19.64
C GLY A 113 -3.12 -38.50 18.66
N THR A 114 -2.63 -37.27 18.44
CA THR A 114 -1.44 -37.03 17.61
C THR A 114 -0.19 -37.56 18.34
N SER A 115 0.59 -38.42 17.69
CA SER A 115 1.82 -38.97 18.28
C SER A 115 2.87 -37.87 18.50
N THR A 116 3.52 -37.90 19.67
CA THR A 116 4.64 -37.03 20.03
C THR A 116 5.88 -37.27 19.16
N ASP A 117 5.96 -38.42 18.47
CA ASP A 117 7.05 -38.76 17.55
C ASP A 117 6.90 -38.10 16.18
N THR A 118 5.77 -37.43 15.92
CA THR A 118 5.60 -36.71 14.65
C THR A 118 6.54 -35.50 14.58
N PRO A 119 7.08 -35.17 13.39
CA PRO A 119 7.97 -34.02 13.25
C PRO A 119 7.35 -32.69 13.73
N ALA A 120 6.04 -32.53 13.56
CA ALA A 120 5.31 -31.34 14.02
C ALA A 120 5.35 -31.21 15.55
N MET A 121 5.06 -32.30 16.27
CA MET A 121 5.09 -32.32 17.74
C MET A 121 6.53 -32.16 18.28
N GLN A 122 7.52 -32.80 17.65
CA GLN A 122 8.92 -32.68 18.07
C GLN A 122 9.45 -31.24 17.94
N ARG A 123 9.12 -30.53 16.84
CA ARG A 123 9.51 -29.12 16.69
C ARG A 123 8.83 -28.23 17.72
N ALA A 124 7.53 -28.43 17.95
CA ALA A 124 6.78 -27.70 18.98
C ALA A 124 7.37 -27.91 20.38
N GLN A 125 7.77 -29.14 20.71
CA GLN A 125 8.46 -29.45 21.95
C GLN A 125 9.79 -28.69 22.07
N VAL A 126 10.62 -28.74 21.03
CA VAL A 126 11.92 -28.05 21.01
C VAL A 126 11.72 -26.54 21.21
N PHE A 127 10.79 -25.93 20.48
CA PHE A 127 10.45 -24.52 20.65
C PHE A 127 10.03 -24.21 22.10
N THR A 128 9.08 -24.97 22.64
CA THR A 128 8.56 -24.74 24.00
C THR A 128 9.67 -24.81 25.04
N LEU A 129 10.59 -25.78 24.94
CA LEU A 129 11.74 -25.89 25.86
C LEU A 129 12.71 -24.71 25.74
N ILE A 130 12.96 -24.22 24.53
CA ILE A 130 13.79 -23.02 24.28
C ILE A 130 13.12 -21.77 24.86
N ALA A 131 11.80 -21.65 24.74
CA ALA A 131 11.01 -20.54 25.27
C ALA A 131 10.85 -20.56 26.82
N GLY A 132 11.50 -21.49 27.51
CA GLY A 132 11.47 -21.62 28.97
C GLY A 132 10.49 -22.67 29.51
N GLY A 133 9.85 -23.43 28.63
CA GLY A 133 8.95 -24.52 28.95
C GLY A 133 7.61 -24.06 29.54
N VAL A 134 6.82 -25.04 29.97
CA VAL A 134 5.49 -24.83 30.58
C VAL A 134 5.54 -23.87 31.78
N ALA A 135 6.67 -23.75 32.47
CA ALA A 135 6.86 -22.82 33.58
C ALA A 135 6.68 -21.33 33.20
N ARG A 136 6.81 -20.98 31.92
CA ARG A 136 6.73 -19.60 31.40
C ARG A 136 5.38 -19.24 30.76
N VAL A 137 4.40 -20.13 30.79
CA VAL A 137 3.06 -19.85 30.22
C VAL A 137 2.28 -18.84 31.08
N ARG A 138 1.38 -18.11 30.41
CA ARG A 138 0.46 -17.13 31.00
C ARG A 138 -0.51 -17.75 32.01
N VAL A 139 -1.06 -16.94 32.90
CA VAL A 139 -1.96 -17.35 33.99
C VAL A 139 -3.19 -18.09 33.49
N PHE A 140 -3.80 -17.65 32.38
CA PHE A 140 -4.93 -18.36 31.76
C PHE A 140 -4.58 -19.80 31.38
N THR A 141 -3.43 -20.00 30.73
CA THR A 141 -2.93 -21.33 30.37
C THR A 141 -2.62 -22.17 31.61
N ARG A 142 -2.06 -21.57 32.67
CA ARG A 142 -1.86 -22.26 33.95
C ARG A 142 -3.17 -22.77 34.54
N ILE A 143 -4.24 -21.98 34.47
CA ILE A 143 -5.58 -22.39 34.94
C ILE A 143 -6.05 -23.61 34.15
N PHE A 144 -5.99 -23.59 32.81
CA PHE A 144 -6.41 -24.74 32.00
C PHE A 144 -5.54 -25.97 32.27
N LEU A 145 -4.22 -25.85 32.33
CA LEU A 145 -3.35 -26.97 32.68
C LEU A 145 -3.63 -27.50 34.10
N ALA A 146 -3.94 -26.63 35.06
CA ALA A 146 -4.31 -27.02 36.41
C ALA A 146 -5.65 -27.78 36.46
N THR A 147 -6.60 -27.45 35.59
CA THR A 147 -7.84 -28.23 35.46
C THR A 147 -7.62 -29.67 35.00
N PHE A 148 -6.47 -30.00 34.38
CA PHE A 148 -6.09 -31.39 34.04
C PHE A 148 -5.06 -32.01 34.99
N GLY A 149 -4.65 -31.28 36.04
CA GLY A 149 -3.57 -31.73 36.94
C GLY A 149 -2.16 -31.61 36.37
N LEU A 150 -2.00 -30.97 35.20
CA LEU A 150 -0.70 -30.78 34.52
C LEU A 150 0.09 -29.59 35.08
N PHE A 151 -0.55 -28.75 35.90
CA PHE A 151 0.05 -27.62 36.60
C PHE A 151 -0.55 -27.51 38.02
N PRO A 152 0.23 -27.20 39.07
CA PRO A 152 -0.33 -27.13 40.42
C PRO A 152 -1.20 -25.88 40.62
N TRP A 153 -2.40 -26.04 41.20
CA TRP A 153 -3.30 -24.93 41.56
C TRP A 153 -2.70 -23.92 42.56
N ASP A 154 -1.66 -24.30 43.29
CA ASP A 154 -0.93 -23.40 44.20
C ASP A 154 0.04 -22.46 43.47
N ALA A 155 0.32 -22.73 42.18
CA ALA A 155 1.11 -21.87 41.31
C ALA A 155 0.24 -20.99 40.39
N VAL A 156 -1.04 -20.79 40.77
CA VAL A 156 -2.01 -19.88 40.15
C VAL A 156 -2.36 -18.77 41.16
N PRO A 157 -2.42 -17.49 40.75
CA PRO A 157 -2.84 -16.38 41.60
C PRO A 157 -4.17 -16.60 42.32
N GLN A 158 -4.37 -16.01 43.51
CA GLN A 158 -5.64 -16.11 44.21
C GLN A 158 -6.72 -15.25 43.56
N LEU A 159 -7.81 -15.89 43.14
CA LEU A 159 -9.05 -15.27 42.70
C LEU A 159 -10.21 -15.66 43.64
N PRO A 160 -10.40 -14.97 44.77
CA PRO A 160 -11.45 -15.29 45.73
C PRO A 160 -12.83 -14.90 45.19
N VAL A 161 -13.80 -15.83 45.28
CA VAL A 161 -15.18 -15.58 44.82
C VAL A 161 -15.88 -14.45 45.55
N GLU A 162 -15.41 -14.09 46.75
CA GLU A 162 -15.86 -12.92 47.50
C GLU A 162 -15.70 -11.60 46.74
N LEU A 163 -14.86 -11.53 45.71
CA LEU A 163 -14.75 -10.37 44.81
C LEU A 163 -16.10 -9.93 44.24
N ILE A 164 -17.02 -10.88 44.00
CA ILE A 164 -18.38 -10.60 43.50
C ILE A 164 -19.22 -9.74 44.46
N LEU A 165 -18.85 -9.69 45.74
CA LEU A 165 -19.58 -8.96 46.78
C LEU A 165 -19.13 -7.51 46.92
N LEU A 166 -18.04 -7.11 46.28
CA LEU A 166 -17.54 -5.74 46.36
C LEU A 166 -18.49 -4.79 45.61
N PRO A 167 -19.03 -3.75 46.25
CA PRO A 167 -19.95 -2.81 45.61
C PRO A 167 -19.23 -1.97 44.54
N SER A 168 -19.99 -1.42 43.60
CA SER A 168 -19.47 -0.58 42.50
C SER A 168 -18.79 0.71 42.97
N SER A 169 -19.00 1.13 44.22
CA SER A 169 -18.30 2.25 44.86
C SER A 169 -16.88 1.90 45.36
N CYS A 170 -16.52 0.63 45.43
CA CYS A 170 -15.16 0.21 45.78
C CYS A 170 -14.20 0.37 44.59
N PRO A 171 -12.93 0.78 44.83
CA PRO A 171 -11.95 1.00 43.75
C PRO A 171 -11.53 -0.28 43.03
N ILE A 172 -11.74 -1.45 43.66
CA ILE A 172 -11.56 -2.77 43.06
C ILE A 172 -12.92 -3.46 43.20
N ASN A 173 -13.60 -3.67 42.07
CA ASN A 173 -14.82 -4.46 41.98
C ASN A 173 -14.96 -5.03 40.56
N ILE A 174 -15.94 -5.90 40.32
CA ILE A 174 -16.08 -6.52 38.99
C ILE A 174 -16.48 -5.54 37.88
N TYR A 175 -17.13 -4.42 38.21
CA TYR A 175 -17.57 -3.40 37.24
C TYR A 175 -16.47 -2.39 36.89
N THR A 176 -15.37 -2.32 37.64
CA THR A 176 -14.16 -1.59 37.23
C THR A 176 -13.29 -2.37 36.24
N LEU A 177 -13.64 -3.63 35.96
CA LEU A 177 -13.01 -4.44 34.93
C LEU A 177 -13.76 -4.23 33.61
N ALA A 178 -13.06 -4.26 32.49
CA ALA A 178 -13.66 -4.23 31.16
C ALA A 178 -14.72 -5.33 30.98
N SER A 179 -15.71 -5.11 30.12
CA SER A 179 -16.82 -6.05 29.86
C SER A 179 -16.35 -7.49 29.61
N TRP A 180 -15.39 -7.67 28.70
CA TRP A 180 -14.82 -8.97 28.33
C TRP A 180 -14.11 -9.65 29.51
N ALA A 181 -13.37 -8.88 30.31
CA ALA A 181 -12.67 -9.36 31.49
C ALA A 181 -13.65 -9.73 32.59
N ARG A 182 -14.67 -8.90 32.83
CA ARG A 182 -15.73 -9.11 33.82
C ARG A 182 -16.52 -10.39 33.54
N GLY A 183 -16.99 -10.55 32.29
CA GLY A 183 -17.71 -11.74 31.83
C GLY A 183 -16.91 -13.03 31.99
N THR A 184 -15.58 -12.95 31.85
CA THR A 184 -14.68 -14.10 32.00
C THR A 184 -14.31 -14.37 33.46
N ILE A 185 -14.03 -13.32 34.24
CA ILE A 185 -13.57 -13.45 35.63
C ILE A 185 -14.68 -13.98 36.52
N ALA A 186 -15.93 -13.54 36.35
CA ALA A 186 -17.04 -14.01 37.18
C ALA A 186 -17.13 -15.56 37.24
N PRO A 187 -17.24 -16.31 36.13
CA PRO A 187 -17.19 -17.78 36.19
C PRO A 187 -15.82 -18.34 36.61
N LEU A 188 -14.69 -17.68 36.30
CA LEU A 188 -13.38 -18.10 36.80
C LEU A 188 -13.27 -18.06 38.33
N LEU A 189 -13.99 -17.17 39.02
CA LEU A 189 -14.07 -17.16 40.48
C LEU A 189 -14.61 -18.49 41.04
N ILE A 190 -15.59 -19.10 40.35
CA ILE A 190 -16.13 -20.42 40.71
C ILE A 190 -15.13 -21.52 40.40
N ILE A 191 -14.49 -21.48 39.23
CA ILE A 191 -13.47 -22.46 38.84
C ILE A 191 -12.30 -22.45 39.84
N CYS A 192 -11.78 -21.27 40.19
CA CYS A 192 -10.70 -21.10 41.17
C CYS A 192 -11.13 -21.43 42.60
N HIS A 193 -12.42 -21.37 42.92
CA HIS A 193 -12.95 -21.86 44.18
C HIS A 193 -12.84 -23.39 44.27
N HIS A 194 -13.32 -24.09 43.25
CA HIS A 194 -13.40 -25.56 43.22
C HIS A 194 -12.06 -26.23 42.94
N ARG A 195 -11.17 -25.58 42.18
CA ARG A 195 -9.86 -26.12 41.76
C ARG A 195 -9.99 -27.56 41.20
N PRO A 196 -10.84 -27.78 40.18
CA PRO A 196 -11.11 -29.13 39.68
C PRO A 196 -9.87 -29.77 39.04
N VAL A 197 -9.87 -31.10 38.99
CA VAL A 197 -8.87 -31.90 38.26
C VAL A 197 -9.60 -33.00 37.47
N TYR A 198 -9.68 -32.80 36.16
CA TYR A 198 -10.12 -33.78 35.17
C TYR A 198 -8.89 -34.56 34.71
N ALA A 199 -8.56 -35.65 35.42
CA ALA A 199 -7.25 -36.28 35.31
C ALA A 199 -6.89 -36.77 33.89
N LEU A 200 -5.71 -36.35 33.43
CA LEU A 200 -4.93 -37.01 32.37
C LEU A 200 -3.78 -37.81 33.03
N PRO A 201 -3.03 -38.66 32.31
CA PRO A 201 -1.85 -39.32 32.87
C PRO A 201 -0.87 -38.32 33.53
N ASP A 202 -0.22 -38.70 34.63
CA ASP A 202 0.57 -37.77 35.45
C ASP A 202 1.77 -37.14 34.70
N ASP A 203 2.32 -37.86 33.72
CA ASP A 203 3.46 -37.48 32.88
C ASP A 203 3.03 -36.92 31.50
N TYR A 204 1.75 -36.64 31.31
CA TYR A 204 1.17 -36.33 29.99
C TYR A 204 1.67 -35.04 29.33
N LEU A 205 2.43 -34.20 30.02
CA LEU A 205 3.06 -33.01 29.43
C LEU A 205 4.49 -32.79 29.92
N ASP A 206 5.09 -33.78 30.59
CA ASP A 206 6.40 -33.68 31.23
C ASP A 206 7.51 -33.35 30.24
N GLU A 207 7.34 -33.76 28.99
CA GLU A 207 8.27 -33.53 27.89
C GLU A 207 8.40 -32.05 27.48
N LEU A 208 7.46 -31.18 27.91
CA LEU A 208 7.51 -29.73 27.70
C LEU A 208 8.06 -28.96 28.92
N TRP A 209 8.36 -29.63 30.03
CA TRP A 209 8.94 -29.02 31.21
C TRP A 209 10.47 -29.06 31.15
N GLN A 210 11.12 -27.93 31.47
CA GLN A 210 12.57 -27.92 31.70
C GLN A 210 12.97 -28.72 32.95
N ASN A 211 12.10 -28.72 33.96
CA ASN A 211 12.25 -29.53 35.17
C ASN A 211 10.89 -30.10 35.59
N PRO A 212 10.52 -31.30 35.13
CA PRO A 212 9.23 -31.92 35.46
C PRO A 212 9.12 -32.32 36.95
N THR A 213 10.24 -32.38 37.69
CA THR A 213 10.22 -32.73 39.12
C THR A 213 9.78 -31.59 40.04
N ASN A 214 9.83 -30.33 39.56
CA ASN A 214 9.39 -29.16 40.31
C ASN A 214 8.48 -28.27 39.45
N LYS A 215 7.18 -28.54 39.51
CA LYS A 215 6.14 -27.80 38.76
C LYS A 215 5.59 -26.58 39.51
N ASN A 216 5.93 -26.40 40.79
CA ASN A 216 5.42 -25.28 41.61
C ASN A 216 6.30 -24.03 41.42
N VAL A 217 6.07 -23.32 40.31
CA VAL A 217 6.86 -22.17 39.88
C VAL A 217 6.13 -20.83 40.13
N PRO A 218 6.85 -19.72 40.39
CA PRO A 218 6.23 -18.41 40.53
C PRO A 218 5.45 -17.97 39.27
N TYR A 219 4.40 -17.16 39.45
CA TYR A 219 3.58 -16.57 38.38
C TYR A 219 3.85 -15.09 38.12
N GLY A 220 4.57 -14.40 39.00
CA GLY A 220 4.86 -12.97 38.86
C GLY A 220 6.29 -12.63 39.24
N SER A 221 6.66 -11.38 38.96
CA SER A 221 7.97 -10.82 39.29
C SER A 221 8.27 -10.93 40.79
N SER A 222 9.54 -11.02 41.13
CA SER A 222 9.92 -11.12 42.54
C SER A 222 9.65 -9.80 43.28
N PHE A 223 9.44 -9.88 44.59
CA PHE A 223 9.24 -8.67 45.43
C PHE A 223 10.39 -7.66 45.27
N TRP A 224 11.64 -8.13 45.16
CA TRP A 224 12.81 -7.28 45.02
C TRP A 224 12.90 -6.62 43.64
N GLU A 225 12.46 -7.33 42.59
CA GLU A 225 12.39 -6.81 41.22
C GLU A 225 11.37 -5.67 41.12
N LEU A 226 10.15 -5.90 41.60
CA LEU A 226 9.10 -4.85 41.65
C LEU A 226 9.53 -3.63 42.47
N LEU A 227 10.26 -3.85 43.58
CA LEU A 227 10.83 -2.76 44.38
C LEU A 227 11.92 -1.99 43.63
N SER A 228 12.76 -2.69 42.86
CA SER A 228 13.80 -2.08 42.05
C SER A 228 13.24 -1.24 40.90
N GLU A 229 12.13 -1.69 40.30
CA GLU A 229 11.40 -1.00 39.23
C GLU A 229 10.48 0.12 39.76
N ARG A 230 10.32 0.23 41.08
CA ARG A 230 9.41 1.17 41.76
C ARG A 230 7.94 0.99 41.36
N ASP A 231 7.52 -0.23 41.03
CA ASP A 231 6.13 -0.57 40.73
C ASP A 231 5.32 -0.74 42.02
N ILE A 232 4.86 0.39 42.59
CA ILE A 232 4.11 0.41 43.85
C ILE A 232 2.79 -0.38 43.76
N PRO A 233 1.95 -0.22 42.71
CA PRO A 233 0.75 -1.05 42.57
C PRO A 233 1.06 -2.54 42.48
N GLY A 234 2.07 -2.94 41.70
CA GLY A 234 2.49 -4.35 41.58
C GLY A 234 2.96 -4.93 42.91
N LEU A 235 3.72 -4.16 43.71
CA LEU A 235 4.11 -4.54 45.07
C LEU A 235 2.88 -4.75 45.96
N ALA A 236 1.94 -3.80 45.96
CA ALA A 236 0.73 -3.87 46.78
C ALA A 236 -0.09 -5.12 46.45
N PHE A 237 -0.33 -5.39 45.16
CA PHE A 237 -1.06 -6.59 44.76
C PHE A 237 -0.32 -7.89 45.07
N THR A 238 1.01 -7.92 44.94
CA THR A 238 1.81 -9.08 45.34
C THR A 238 1.69 -9.37 46.83
N VAL A 239 1.66 -8.33 47.68
CA VAL A 239 1.42 -8.50 49.12
C VAL A 239 0.01 -8.99 49.39
N VAL A 240 -1.01 -8.38 48.76
CA VAL A 240 -2.41 -8.79 48.92
C VAL A 240 -2.61 -10.24 48.51
N ASP A 241 -2.07 -10.65 47.36
CA ASP A 241 -2.18 -12.02 46.86
C ASP A 241 -1.48 -13.04 47.78
N LYS A 242 -0.29 -12.72 48.33
CA LYS A 242 0.38 -13.54 49.35
C LYS A 242 -0.42 -13.64 50.65
N LEU A 243 -1.02 -12.54 51.11
CA LEU A 243 -1.89 -12.53 52.29
C LEU A 243 -3.13 -13.38 52.03
N LEU A 244 -3.77 -13.25 50.87
CA LEU A 244 -4.88 -14.10 50.47
C LEU A 244 -4.46 -15.57 50.46
N TYR A 245 -3.31 -15.91 49.89
CA TYR A 245 -2.78 -17.28 49.90
C TYR A 245 -2.60 -17.82 51.33
N GLN A 246 -1.96 -17.05 52.22
CA GLN A 246 -1.78 -17.42 53.63
C GLN A 246 -3.12 -17.60 54.38
N LEU A 247 -4.15 -16.83 54.00
CA LEU A 247 -5.51 -16.95 54.52
C LEU A 247 -6.33 -18.05 53.83
N GLY A 248 -5.70 -18.92 53.03
CA GLY A 248 -6.38 -19.98 52.28
C GLY A 248 -7.33 -19.45 51.20
N GLY A 249 -7.09 -18.23 50.71
CA GLY A 249 -7.94 -17.50 49.77
C GLY A 249 -9.31 -17.17 50.34
N LEU A 250 -9.43 -16.99 51.66
CA LEU A 250 -10.69 -16.80 52.42
C LEU A 250 -11.62 -18.04 52.46
N ARG A 251 -11.15 -19.21 52.02
CA ARG A 251 -11.96 -20.45 52.00
C ARG A 251 -12.40 -20.91 53.39
N SER A 252 -11.70 -20.47 54.44
CA SER A 252 -11.99 -20.78 55.84
C SER A 252 -13.23 -20.07 56.41
N ILE A 253 -13.88 -19.17 55.65
CA ILE A 253 -15.11 -18.44 56.05
C ILE A 253 -16.33 -18.99 55.27
N PRO A 254 -16.90 -20.15 55.68
CA PRO A 254 -17.82 -20.92 54.85
C PRO A 254 -19.15 -20.22 54.51
N LEU A 255 -19.70 -19.42 55.43
CA LEU A 255 -20.98 -18.71 55.19
C LEU A 255 -20.82 -17.59 54.16
N LEU A 256 -19.77 -16.78 54.29
CA LEU A 256 -19.43 -15.73 53.33
C LEU A 256 -19.14 -16.34 51.95
N ARG A 257 -18.31 -17.39 51.92
CA ARG A 257 -17.97 -18.13 50.71
C ARG A 257 -19.21 -18.67 49.99
N SER A 258 -20.10 -19.33 50.72
CA SER A 258 -21.33 -19.90 50.15
C SER A 258 -22.27 -18.82 49.63
N TYR A 259 -22.35 -17.68 50.31
CA TYR A 259 -23.13 -16.53 49.85
C TYR A 259 -22.53 -15.92 48.58
N ALA A 260 -21.22 -15.69 48.55
CA ALA A 260 -20.49 -15.19 47.38
C ALA A 260 -20.69 -16.09 46.16
N ARG A 261 -20.55 -17.42 46.30
CA ARG A 261 -20.83 -18.39 45.22
C ARG A 261 -22.23 -18.25 44.65
N ARG A 262 -23.25 -18.15 45.52
CA ARG A 262 -24.64 -17.96 45.08
C ARG A 262 -24.84 -16.65 44.32
N GLN A 263 -24.23 -15.56 44.79
CA GLN A 263 -24.30 -14.27 44.08
C GLN A 263 -23.58 -14.33 42.72
N CYS A 264 -22.45 -15.02 42.66
CA CYS A 264 -21.71 -15.24 41.43
C CYS A 264 -22.51 -16.07 40.42
N MET A 265 -23.10 -17.20 40.84
CA MET A 265 -23.97 -18.00 39.97
C MET A 265 -25.22 -17.25 39.52
N LYS A 266 -25.83 -16.46 40.41
CA LYS A 266 -26.93 -15.57 40.04
C LYS A 266 -26.50 -14.57 38.97
N TRP A 267 -25.34 -13.93 39.15
CA TRP A 267 -24.79 -12.96 38.21
C TRP A 267 -24.57 -13.59 36.82
N ILE A 268 -24.01 -14.81 36.76
CA ILE A 268 -23.77 -15.57 35.52
C ILE A 268 -25.10 -15.93 34.85
N LEU A 269 -26.08 -16.44 35.59
CA LEU A 269 -27.39 -16.82 35.05
C LEU A 269 -28.17 -15.62 34.48
N GLU A 270 -28.13 -14.46 35.13
CA GLU A 270 -28.82 -13.25 34.67
C GLU A 270 -28.26 -12.69 33.35
N ARG A 271 -27.00 -13.06 33.04
CA ARG A 271 -26.24 -12.60 31.87
C ARG A 271 -26.15 -13.61 30.74
N GLN A 272 -26.75 -14.78 30.90
CA GLN A 272 -26.94 -15.69 29.79
C GLN A 272 -28.01 -15.12 28.85
N GLU A 273 -27.72 -15.05 27.57
CA GLU A 273 -28.71 -14.73 26.56
C GLU A 273 -29.67 -15.90 26.31
N PRO A 274 -30.89 -15.65 25.79
CA PRO A 274 -31.84 -16.71 25.48
C PRO A 274 -31.27 -17.79 24.54
N THR A 275 -30.30 -17.41 23.70
CA THR A 275 -29.59 -18.28 22.77
C THR A 275 -28.46 -19.10 23.39
N GLY A 276 -28.09 -18.80 24.64
CA GLY A 276 -27.06 -19.47 25.42
C GLY A 276 -25.77 -18.67 25.61
N ASP A 277 -25.60 -17.57 24.88
CA ASP A 277 -24.37 -16.79 24.80
C ASP A 277 -24.11 -15.99 26.10
N TRP A 278 -22.84 -15.71 26.35
CA TRP A 278 -22.39 -14.72 27.35
C TRP A 278 -21.44 -13.76 26.68
N ALA A 279 -21.82 -12.48 26.70
CA ALA A 279 -21.02 -11.39 26.14
C ALA A 279 -20.63 -11.54 24.66
N GLY A 280 -21.23 -12.47 23.91
CA GLY A 280 -20.90 -12.70 22.50
C GLY A 280 -19.47 -13.22 22.23
N ILE A 281 -18.74 -13.66 23.26
CA ILE A 281 -17.33 -14.05 23.13
C ILE A 281 -17.02 -15.39 23.80
N PHE A 282 -16.03 -16.10 23.26
CA PHE A 282 -15.70 -17.47 23.69
C PHE A 282 -15.32 -17.61 25.18
N PRO A 283 -14.43 -16.78 25.77
CA PRO A 283 -13.93 -17.05 27.12
C PRO A 283 -15.00 -17.03 28.22
N PRO A 284 -15.94 -16.06 28.28
CA PRO A 284 -17.10 -16.09 29.17
C PRO A 284 -18.00 -17.30 28.98
N MET A 285 -18.31 -17.68 27.73
CA MET A 285 -19.15 -18.84 27.44
C MET A 285 -18.49 -20.14 27.94
N HIS A 286 -17.23 -20.31 27.58
CA HIS A 286 -16.40 -21.44 27.98
C HIS A 286 -16.31 -21.58 29.52
N ALA A 287 -15.95 -20.49 30.21
CA ALA A 287 -15.83 -20.51 31.66
C ALA A 287 -17.17 -20.70 32.37
N SER A 288 -18.26 -20.14 31.84
CA SER A 288 -19.60 -20.29 32.42
C SER A 288 -20.10 -21.73 32.39
N VAL A 289 -19.84 -22.46 31.29
CA VAL A 289 -20.17 -23.90 31.20
C VAL A 289 -19.43 -24.69 32.29
N TYR A 290 -18.13 -24.44 32.49
CA TYR A 290 -17.38 -25.04 33.61
C TYR A 290 -17.98 -24.69 34.97
N ALA A 291 -18.30 -23.41 35.21
CA ALA A 291 -18.86 -22.95 36.47
C ALA A 291 -20.18 -23.67 36.81
N PHE A 292 -21.07 -23.87 35.84
CA PHE A 292 -22.29 -24.64 36.04
C PHE A 292 -22.03 -26.08 36.43
N MET A 293 -21.15 -26.77 35.70
CA MET A 293 -20.83 -28.18 35.98
C MET A 293 -20.25 -28.34 37.39
N LEU A 294 -19.39 -27.41 37.83
CA LEU A 294 -18.80 -27.41 39.17
C LEU A 294 -19.80 -27.05 40.28
N GLU A 295 -20.85 -26.32 39.95
CA GLU A 295 -21.96 -26.00 40.86
C GLU A 295 -23.10 -27.04 40.81
N GLY A 296 -22.86 -28.19 40.18
CA GLY A 296 -23.73 -29.36 40.23
C GLY A 296 -24.82 -29.44 39.16
N TYR A 297 -24.77 -28.57 38.14
CA TYR A 297 -25.62 -28.69 36.96
C TYR A 297 -25.19 -29.89 36.11
N LYS A 298 -26.15 -30.45 35.36
CA LYS A 298 -25.94 -31.56 34.43
C LYS A 298 -25.84 -31.05 33.00
N LEU A 299 -25.21 -31.83 32.12
CA LEU A 299 -25.08 -31.52 30.69
C LEU A 299 -26.42 -31.21 30.00
N ASN A 300 -27.50 -31.87 30.43
CA ASN A 300 -28.84 -31.69 29.86
C ASN A 300 -29.62 -30.53 30.50
N ASP A 301 -29.12 -29.92 31.57
CA ASP A 301 -29.76 -28.76 32.17
C ASP A 301 -29.68 -27.59 31.19
N LEU A 302 -30.78 -26.84 31.11
CA LEU A 302 -30.99 -25.84 30.07
C LEU A 302 -29.84 -24.83 29.93
N PRO A 303 -29.30 -24.22 31.01
CA PRO A 303 -28.20 -23.26 30.90
C PRO A 303 -26.91 -23.86 30.31
N VAL A 304 -26.58 -25.11 30.67
CA VAL A 304 -25.37 -25.80 30.20
C VAL A 304 -25.51 -26.17 28.74
N ARG A 305 -26.64 -26.79 28.37
CA ARG A 305 -26.91 -27.20 26.99
C ARG A 305 -26.92 -26.01 26.04
N LEU A 306 -27.55 -24.90 26.42
CA LEU A 306 -27.56 -23.68 25.61
C LEU A 306 -26.16 -23.07 25.51
N GLY A 307 -25.38 -23.06 26.59
CA GLY A 307 -24.00 -22.56 26.56
C GLY A 307 -23.09 -23.33 25.59
N ILE A 308 -23.17 -24.66 25.59
CA ILE A 308 -22.43 -25.50 24.63
C ILE A 308 -22.90 -25.20 23.20
N GLN A 309 -24.21 -25.11 22.98
CA GLN A 309 -24.78 -24.78 21.66
C GLN A 309 -24.35 -23.40 21.17
N ALA A 310 -24.20 -22.41 22.05
CA ALA A 310 -23.72 -21.08 21.71
C ALA A 310 -22.25 -21.12 21.24
N ILE A 311 -21.37 -21.83 21.96
CA ILE A 311 -19.98 -22.06 21.52
C ILE A 311 -19.94 -22.75 20.15
N GLU A 312 -20.79 -23.76 19.94
CA GLU A 312 -20.85 -24.51 18.67
C GLU A 312 -21.33 -23.64 17.48
N LYS A 313 -22.11 -22.58 17.72
CA LYS A 313 -22.47 -21.61 16.66
C LYS A 313 -21.28 -20.79 16.17
N PHE A 314 -20.19 -20.73 16.93
CA PHE A 314 -18.95 -20.04 16.52
C PHE A 314 -18.05 -20.95 15.68
N ALA A 315 -18.45 -22.21 15.44
CA ALA A 315 -17.68 -23.12 14.61
C ALA A 315 -17.60 -22.63 13.16
N TRP A 316 -16.39 -22.69 12.60
CA TRP A 316 -16.09 -22.46 11.20
C TRP A 316 -15.39 -23.70 10.64
N GLU A 317 -15.73 -24.11 9.42
CA GLU A 317 -15.15 -25.28 8.78
C GLU A 317 -14.93 -25.02 7.28
N ASP A 318 -13.71 -25.27 6.82
CA ASP A 318 -13.29 -25.15 5.42
C ASP A 318 -12.21 -26.20 5.09
N GLU A 319 -11.50 -26.07 3.96
CA GLU A 319 -10.46 -27.03 3.57
C GLU A 319 -9.29 -27.14 4.57
N LYS A 320 -9.07 -26.13 5.41
CA LYS A 320 -8.03 -26.15 6.45
C LYS A 320 -8.48 -26.91 7.70
N GLY A 321 -9.78 -27.16 7.86
CA GLY A 321 -10.36 -27.92 8.97
C GLY A 321 -11.35 -27.12 9.79
N LYS A 322 -11.73 -27.68 10.95
CA LYS A 322 -12.75 -27.12 11.85
C LYS A 322 -12.09 -26.36 12.99
N ARG A 323 -12.68 -25.21 13.33
CA ARG A 323 -12.19 -24.31 14.39
C ARG A 323 -13.33 -23.54 15.03
N ILE A 324 -13.10 -23.00 16.22
CA ILE A 324 -14.04 -22.15 16.94
C ILE A 324 -13.52 -20.70 16.87
N GLN A 325 -14.36 -19.79 16.41
CA GLN A 325 -14.06 -18.36 16.38
C GLN A 325 -14.08 -17.77 17.80
N PRO A 326 -13.29 -16.72 18.10
CA PRO A 326 -13.33 -16.04 19.39
C PRO A 326 -14.64 -15.28 19.62
N CYS A 327 -15.26 -14.80 18.54
CA CYS A 327 -16.44 -13.95 18.45
C CYS A 327 -16.99 -14.02 17.00
N VAL A 328 -18.15 -13.44 16.73
CA VAL A 328 -18.74 -13.31 15.38
C VAL A 328 -19.15 -11.87 15.11
N SER A 329 -18.93 -11.35 13.90
CA SER A 329 -19.00 -9.91 13.57
C SER A 329 -20.19 -9.45 12.69
N PRO A 330 -21.39 -10.03 12.77
CA PRO A 330 -22.42 -9.79 11.77
C PRO A 330 -22.97 -8.35 11.76
N VAL A 331 -23.07 -7.68 12.91
CA VAL A 331 -23.61 -6.31 12.98
C VAL A 331 -22.59 -5.33 12.45
N TRP A 332 -21.33 -5.46 12.89
CA TRP A 332 -20.20 -4.67 12.42
C TRP A 332 -19.97 -4.81 10.91
N ASP A 333 -19.89 -6.05 10.41
CA ASP A 333 -19.66 -6.32 8.99
C ASP A 333 -20.77 -5.73 8.13
N THR A 334 -22.03 -5.84 8.57
CA THR A 334 -23.18 -5.31 7.85
C THR A 334 -23.20 -3.78 7.86
N ALA A 335 -22.84 -3.15 8.99
CA ALA A 335 -22.76 -1.69 9.09
C ALA A 335 -21.65 -1.15 8.17
N LEU A 336 -20.44 -1.71 8.23
CA LEU A 336 -19.33 -1.27 7.39
C LEU A 336 -19.57 -1.55 5.90
N MET A 337 -20.13 -2.71 5.55
CA MET A 337 -20.47 -3.02 4.17
C MET A 337 -21.54 -2.06 3.63
N SER A 338 -22.55 -1.73 4.45
CA SER A 338 -23.58 -0.74 4.09
C SER A 338 -22.97 0.65 3.84
N ILE A 339 -22.05 1.10 4.71
CA ILE A 339 -21.30 2.35 4.51
C ILE A 339 -20.54 2.33 3.18
N GLY A 340 -19.77 1.26 2.94
CA GLY A 340 -18.97 1.10 1.71
C GLY A 340 -19.82 1.09 0.45
N LEU A 341 -20.97 0.40 0.47
CA LEU A 341 -21.92 0.37 -0.65
C LEU A 341 -22.62 1.71 -0.88
N CYS A 342 -22.92 2.47 0.17
CA CYS A 342 -23.42 3.84 0.06
C CYS A 342 -22.38 4.77 -0.55
N ASP A 343 -21.13 4.72 -0.10
CA ASP A 343 -20.03 5.53 -0.63
C ASP A 343 -19.66 5.15 -2.07
N ALA A 344 -19.89 3.89 -2.45
CA ALA A 344 -19.78 3.39 -3.81
C ALA A 344 -20.97 3.78 -4.73
N MET A 345 -21.96 4.52 -4.22
CA MET A 345 -23.20 4.89 -4.92
C MET A 345 -23.93 3.67 -5.53
N SER A 346 -24.03 2.57 -4.77
CA SER A 346 -24.70 1.35 -5.25
C SER A 346 -26.14 1.62 -5.68
N HIS A 347 -26.53 1.05 -6.83
CA HIS A 347 -27.90 1.13 -7.34
C HIS A 347 -28.82 0.04 -6.75
N ASP A 348 -28.28 -0.93 -6.00
CA ASP A 348 -29.08 -1.96 -5.34
C ASP A 348 -29.61 -1.46 -3.99
N GLN A 349 -30.62 -0.61 -4.08
CA GLN A 349 -31.30 -0.05 -2.91
C GLN A 349 -32.06 -1.11 -2.11
N GLN A 350 -32.52 -2.18 -2.75
CA GLN A 350 -33.27 -3.23 -2.06
C GLN A 350 -32.40 -3.98 -1.06
N THR A 351 -31.18 -4.37 -1.45
CA THR A 351 -30.25 -5.04 -0.54
C THR A 351 -29.84 -4.12 0.61
N LEU A 352 -29.62 -2.83 0.35
CA LEU A 352 -29.33 -1.83 1.38
C LEU A 352 -30.52 -1.63 2.34
N ASP A 353 -31.74 -1.49 1.83
CA ASP A 353 -32.97 -1.37 2.64
C ASP A 353 -33.12 -2.59 3.57
N HIS A 354 -32.87 -3.78 3.05
CA HIS A 354 -32.90 -5.03 3.82
C HIS A 354 -31.83 -5.04 4.90
N ALA A 355 -30.58 -4.68 4.57
CA ALA A 355 -29.48 -4.61 5.53
C ALA A 355 -29.73 -3.60 6.66
N ILE A 356 -30.18 -2.39 6.32
CA ILE A 356 -30.53 -1.35 7.30
C ILE A 356 -31.71 -1.79 8.17
N THR A 357 -32.72 -2.45 7.60
CA THR A 357 -33.83 -3.02 8.37
C THR A 357 -33.34 -4.14 9.32
N TRP A 358 -32.46 -5.00 8.84
CA TRP A 358 -31.87 -6.09 9.62
C TRP A 358 -31.06 -5.56 10.81
N ILE A 359 -30.29 -4.48 10.62
CA ILE A 359 -29.55 -3.79 11.68
C ILE A 359 -30.53 -3.16 12.69
N ARG A 360 -31.52 -2.39 12.22
CA ARG A 360 -32.50 -1.71 13.10
C ARG A 360 -33.24 -2.68 14.02
N ASN A 361 -33.55 -3.87 13.53
CA ASN A 361 -34.21 -4.92 14.32
C ASN A 361 -33.35 -5.48 15.48
N ARG A 362 -32.07 -5.12 15.54
CA ARG A 362 -31.12 -5.51 16.60
C ARG A 362 -30.80 -4.39 17.58
N GLN A 363 -31.45 -3.24 17.45
CA GLN A 363 -31.23 -2.15 18.39
C GLN A 363 -31.69 -2.53 19.80
N LEU A 364 -30.83 -2.28 20.78
CA LEU A 364 -31.10 -2.59 22.18
C LEU A 364 -31.80 -1.40 22.84
N LEU A 365 -33.13 -1.51 22.98
CA LEU A 365 -34.00 -0.47 23.57
C LEU A 365 -34.50 -0.83 24.97
N GLU A 366 -34.18 -2.01 25.48
CA GLU A 366 -34.49 -2.39 26.85
C GLU A 366 -33.44 -1.83 27.81
N ALA A 367 -33.86 -1.46 29.02
CA ALA A 367 -32.96 -0.98 30.06
C ALA A 367 -32.18 -2.16 30.69
N ARG A 368 -31.36 -2.82 29.88
CA ARG A 368 -30.50 -3.97 30.23
C ARG A 368 -29.04 -3.63 29.92
N GLY A 369 -28.11 -4.29 30.60
CA GLY A 369 -26.67 -4.11 30.40
C GLY A 369 -25.91 -3.53 31.59
N ASP A 370 -24.63 -3.87 31.66
CA ASP A 370 -23.79 -3.54 32.81
C ASP A 370 -23.34 -2.08 32.82
N TRP A 371 -23.29 -1.39 31.67
CA TRP A 371 -23.00 0.05 31.56
C TRP A 371 -23.92 0.90 32.47
N ARG A 372 -25.12 0.38 32.77
CA ARG A 372 -26.10 0.99 33.68
C ARG A 372 -25.63 1.06 35.12
N VAL A 373 -24.62 0.29 35.53
CA VAL A 373 -24.08 0.35 36.89
C VAL A 373 -23.54 1.75 37.20
N TYR A 374 -22.87 2.38 36.23
CA TYR A 374 -22.36 3.75 36.37
C TYR A 374 -23.22 4.81 35.66
N ARG A 375 -24.17 4.39 34.82
CA ARG A 375 -25.17 5.27 34.15
C ARG A 375 -26.60 4.73 34.30
N PRO A 376 -27.17 4.62 35.52
CA PRO A 376 -28.44 3.92 35.73
C PRO A 376 -29.67 4.60 35.11
N GLN A 377 -29.57 5.92 34.86
CA GLN A 377 -30.63 6.77 34.31
C GLN A 377 -30.46 7.02 32.79
N LEU A 378 -29.38 6.54 32.18
CA LEU A 378 -29.17 6.70 30.75
C LEU A 378 -30.13 5.78 29.99
N ALA A 379 -30.82 6.35 29.01
CA ALA A 379 -31.73 5.61 28.14
C ALA A 379 -30.95 4.65 27.24
N PRO A 380 -31.42 3.41 27.04
CA PRO A 380 -30.80 2.46 26.13
C PRO A 380 -31.00 2.88 24.67
N GLY A 381 -30.09 2.46 23.80
CA GLY A 381 -30.14 2.77 22.37
C GLY A 381 -28.99 2.22 21.54
N GLY A 382 -28.05 1.50 22.17
CA GLY A 382 -26.88 0.95 21.50
C GLY A 382 -27.18 -0.30 20.66
N PHE A 383 -26.15 -0.73 19.97
CA PHE A 383 -26.07 -1.98 19.22
C PHE A 383 -24.83 -2.75 19.70
N SER A 384 -24.80 -4.04 19.42
CA SER A 384 -23.65 -4.90 19.72
C SER A 384 -23.02 -5.41 18.45
N PHE A 385 -21.75 -5.76 18.51
CA PHE A 385 -20.99 -6.44 17.46
C PHE A 385 -21.62 -7.76 16.95
N GLU A 386 -22.15 -8.57 17.86
CA GLU A 386 -22.63 -9.94 17.60
C GLU A 386 -24.11 -10.03 17.22
N TYR A 387 -24.60 -11.27 16.98
CA TYR A 387 -26.04 -11.53 16.84
C TYR A 387 -26.81 -11.29 18.15
N GLU A 388 -26.23 -11.69 19.28
CA GLU A 388 -26.91 -11.77 20.59
C GLU A 388 -25.96 -11.32 21.70
N ASN A 389 -26.12 -10.08 22.17
CA ASN A 389 -25.31 -9.53 23.25
C ASN A 389 -25.98 -8.33 23.95
N SER A 390 -27.19 -8.55 24.47
CA SER A 390 -28.03 -7.48 25.00
C SER A 390 -27.46 -6.75 26.24
N HIS A 391 -26.46 -7.33 26.90
CA HIS A 391 -25.82 -6.73 28.07
C HIS A 391 -24.64 -5.81 27.75
N TYR A 392 -24.03 -5.98 26.58
CA TYR A 392 -22.81 -5.28 26.20
C TYR A 392 -22.95 -4.69 24.79
N PRO A 393 -23.85 -3.70 24.59
CA PRO A 393 -23.72 -2.81 23.45
C PRO A 393 -22.39 -2.07 23.50
N ASP A 394 -21.83 -1.79 22.33
CA ASP A 394 -20.60 -1.03 22.17
C ASP A 394 -20.85 0.25 21.36
N VAL A 395 -20.07 1.28 21.67
CA VAL A 395 -20.29 2.63 21.12
C VAL A 395 -19.81 2.75 19.68
N ASP A 396 -18.86 1.93 19.25
CA ASP A 396 -18.29 1.93 17.92
C ASP A 396 -19.20 1.29 16.88
N ASP A 397 -19.80 0.12 17.14
CA ASP A 397 -20.89 -0.43 16.31
C ASP A 397 -22.04 0.56 16.24
N THR A 398 -22.43 1.11 17.40
CA THR A 398 -23.53 2.08 17.47
C THR A 398 -23.23 3.31 16.59
N ALA A 399 -22.00 3.82 16.58
CA ALA A 399 -21.58 4.94 15.74
C ALA A 399 -21.51 4.56 14.26
N ALA A 400 -20.98 3.38 13.93
CA ALA A 400 -20.94 2.86 12.55
C ALA A 400 -22.37 2.68 12.00
N ILE A 401 -23.32 2.26 12.81
CA ILE A 401 -24.72 2.11 12.42
C ILE A 401 -25.40 3.46 12.20
N ILE A 402 -25.09 4.47 13.01
CA ILE A 402 -25.54 5.85 12.72
C ILE A 402 -25.03 6.29 11.34
N LEU A 403 -23.74 6.08 11.06
CA LEU A 403 -23.16 6.40 9.75
C LEU A 403 -23.86 5.64 8.62
N ALA A 404 -24.06 4.33 8.76
CA ALA A 404 -24.75 3.50 7.77
C ALA A 404 -26.18 4.00 7.49
N GLN A 405 -26.96 4.27 8.55
CA GLN A 405 -28.33 4.74 8.40
C GLN A 405 -28.44 6.13 7.77
N VAL A 406 -27.56 7.06 8.16
CA VAL A 406 -27.59 8.45 7.66
C VAL A 406 -27.02 8.55 6.24
N LYS A 407 -25.98 7.78 5.89
CA LYS A 407 -25.48 7.69 4.51
C LYS A 407 -26.49 7.04 3.56
N HIS A 408 -27.22 6.03 4.04
CA HIS A 408 -28.28 5.39 3.27
C HIS A 408 -29.48 6.33 3.04
N ASP A 409 -29.97 7.00 4.09
CA ASP A 409 -31.01 8.02 3.98
C ASP A 409 -30.75 9.14 5.00
N ALA A 410 -30.42 10.34 4.53
CA ALA A 410 -30.14 11.50 5.37
C ALA A 410 -31.31 11.85 6.32
N ARG A 411 -32.56 11.51 5.98
CA ARG A 411 -33.72 11.71 6.85
C ARG A 411 -33.68 10.83 8.10
N SER A 412 -32.90 9.75 8.09
CA SER A 412 -32.69 8.87 9.24
C SER A 412 -32.11 9.61 10.44
N VAL A 413 -31.49 10.78 10.26
CA VAL A 413 -31.02 11.65 11.36
C VAL A 413 -32.13 11.99 12.38
N ALA A 414 -33.38 12.01 11.93
CA ALA A 414 -34.56 12.27 12.76
C ALA A 414 -35.34 11.00 13.11
N SER A 415 -34.81 9.81 12.79
CA SER A 415 -35.44 8.53 13.15
C SER A 415 -35.22 8.22 14.64
N ASP A 416 -36.19 7.55 15.26
CA ASP A 416 -36.09 7.12 16.65
C ASP A 416 -34.84 6.25 16.88
N SER A 417 -34.46 5.45 15.88
CA SER A 417 -33.27 4.59 15.95
C SER A 417 -31.98 5.41 16.11
N VAL A 418 -31.75 6.39 15.22
CA VAL A 418 -30.55 7.25 15.28
C VAL A 418 -30.57 8.15 16.52
N ILE A 419 -31.73 8.68 16.90
CA ILE A 419 -31.87 9.52 18.10
C ILE A 419 -31.54 8.73 19.38
N ALA A 420 -32.05 7.50 19.51
CA ALA A 420 -31.76 6.64 20.64
C ALA A 420 -30.27 6.26 20.70
N ALA A 421 -29.69 5.88 19.56
CA ALA A 421 -28.27 5.56 19.42
C ALA A 421 -27.36 6.73 19.82
N ALA A 422 -27.61 7.93 19.27
CA ALA A 422 -26.83 9.12 19.59
C ALA A 422 -27.00 9.54 21.05
N THR A 423 -28.21 9.44 21.61
CA THR A 423 -28.48 9.74 23.03
C THR A 423 -27.71 8.80 23.94
N TRP A 424 -27.67 7.50 23.59
CA TRP A 424 -26.90 6.51 24.34
C TRP A 424 -25.40 6.81 24.27
N ILE A 425 -24.81 7.02 23.07
CA ILE A 425 -23.40 7.40 22.91
C ILE A 425 -23.05 8.67 23.70
N LEU A 426 -23.91 9.70 23.70
CA LEU A 426 -23.71 10.93 24.48
C LEU A 426 -23.57 10.65 25.98
N GLY A 427 -24.37 9.73 26.52
CA GLY A 427 -24.30 9.34 27.93
C GLY A 427 -23.10 8.45 28.27
N MET A 428 -22.49 7.84 27.26
CA MET A 428 -21.30 6.97 27.38
C MET A 428 -19.98 7.74 27.24
N GLN A 429 -19.99 9.06 27.09
CA GLN A 429 -18.74 9.85 27.01
C GLN A 429 -18.00 9.87 28.35
N ASN A 430 -16.69 9.62 28.31
CA ASN A 430 -15.84 9.66 29.49
C ASN A 430 -15.51 11.09 29.95
N PRO A 431 -15.08 11.30 31.22
CA PRO A 431 -14.69 12.62 31.71
C PRO A 431 -13.55 13.28 30.92
N ASP A 432 -12.61 12.49 30.40
CA ASP A 432 -11.49 12.93 29.55
C ASP A 432 -11.94 13.47 28.17
N GLY A 433 -13.20 13.26 27.80
CA GLY A 433 -13.79 13.70 26.55
C GLY A 433 -13.78 12.65 25.43
N GLY A 434 -13.07 11.52 25.63
CA GLY A 434 -13.07 10.41 24.69
C GLY A 434 -14.18 9.40 24.98
N TRP A 435 -14.17 8.30 24.22
CA TRP A 435 -15.05 7.16 24.40
C TRP A 435 -14.25 5.86 24.39
N ALA A 436 -14.62 4.97 25.31
CA ALA A 436 -14.19 3.57 25.35
C ALA A 436 -15.23 2.69 24.63
N ALA A 437 -14.99 1.39 24.46
CA ALA A 437 -15.87 0.53 23.68
C ALA A 437 -17.22 0.26 24.36
N PHE A 438 -17.22 -0.18 25.62
CA PHE A 438 -18.44 -0.71 26.29
C PHE A 438 -18.83 0.06 27.55
N ASP A 439 -17.85 0.57 28.30
CA ASP A 439 -18.09 1.12 29.65
C ASP A 439 -17.59 2.55 29.82
N VAL A 440 -18.24 3.28 30.72
CA VAL A 440 -17.76 4.59 31.20
C VAL A 440 -16.81 4.43 32.39
N GLU A 441 -15.83 5.31 32.49
CA GLU A 441 -14.91 5.45 33.63
C GLU A 441 -14.14 4.16 33.95
N ASN A 442 -13.95 3.29 32.95
CA ASN A 442 -13.22 2.02 33.04
C ASN A 442 -11.72 2.24 32.78
N ASP A 443 -11.13 3.20 33.48
CA ASP A 443 -9.77 3.73 33.25
C ASP A 443 -8.77 3.41 34.37
N LYS A 444 -9.12 2.46 35.25
CA LYS A 444 -8.33 2.09 36.43
C LYS A 444 -7.13 1.21 36.08
N LEU A 445 -6.21 1.74 35.27
CA LEU A 445 -5.04 1.03 34.73
C LEU A 445 -4.14 0.35 35.78
N PHE A 446 -4.19 0.76 37.04
CA PHE A 446 -3.49 0.05 38.12
C PHE A 446 -3.98 -1.40 38.27
N LEU A 447 -5.21 -1.72 37.85
CA LEU A 447 -5.76 -3.09 37.86
C LEU A 447 -4.96 -4.04 36.96
N ASN A 448 -4.30 -3.53 35.91
CA ASN A 448 -3.42 -4.34 35.08
C ASN A 448 -2.20 -4.89 35.86
N LYS A 449 -1.91 -4.36 37.05
CA LYS A 449 -0.84 -4.85 37.95
C LYS A 449 -1.28 -5.97 38.89
N ILE A 450 -2.54 -6.41 38.82
CA ILE A 450 -3.00 -7.61 39.54
C ILE A 450 -2.25 -8.82 38.97
N PRO A 451 -1.73 -9.76 39.78
CA PRO A 451 -0.99 -10.94 39.29
C PRO A 451 -1.72 -11.81 38.27
N PHE A 452 -3.06 -11.72 38.22
CA PHE A 452 -3.89 -12.37 37.22
C PHE A 452 -3.83 -11.69 35.83
N SER A 453 -3.51 -10.39 35.77
CA SER A 453 -3.52 -9.57 34.57
C SER A 453 -2.17 -9.53 33.86
N ASP A 454 -1.68 -10.69 33.41
CA ASP A 454 -0.41 -10.78 32.69
C ASP A 454 -0.51 -10.45 31.18
N MET A 455 -1.67 -9.94 30.75
CA MET A 455 -1.95 -9.52 29.36
C MET A 455 -2.41 -8.05 29.26
N ASP A 456 -2.35 -7.27 30.35
CA ASP A 456 -2.73 -5.84 30.40
C ASP A 456 -4.11 -5.49 29.81
N SER A 457 -5.09 -6.41 29.94
CA SER A 457 -6.39 -6.35 29.26
C SER A 457 -7.58 -6.18 30.22
N LEU A 458 -7.37 -5.67 31.44
CA LEU A 458 -8.46 -5.53 32.42
C LEU A 458 -9.25 -4.23 32.34
N CYS A 459 -8.82 -3.26 31.52
CA CYS A 459 -9.45 -1.95 31.44
C CYS A 459 -9.93 -1.62 30.02
N ASP A 460 -11.03 -0.86 29.95
CA ASP A 460 -11.65 -0.33 28.73
C ASP A 460 -11.53 1.20 28.73
N THR A 461 -10.36 1.68 28.35
CA THR A 461 -10.06 3.12 28.32
C THR A 461 -10.59 3.78 27.06
N SER A 462 -10.82 5.10 27.12
CA SER A 462 -11.03 5.90 25.91
C SER A 462 -9.92 5.66 24.89
N CYS A 463 -10.27 5.57 23.60
CA CYS A 463 -9.31 5.42 22.51
C CYS A 463 -9.61 6.32 21.30
N ALA A 464 -8.56 6.61 20.52
CA ALA A 464 -8.60 7.59 19.44
C ALA A 464 -9.39 7.13 18.21
N ASP A 465 -9.33 5.84 17.87
CA ASP A 465 -10.08 5.23 16.78
C ASP A 465 -11.60 5.31 17.01
N ILE A 466 -12.08 4.95 18.20
CA ILE A 466 -13.51 5.04 18.58
C ILE A 466 -13.94 6.50 18.65
N THR A 467 -13.14 7.36 19.29
CA THR A 467 -13.46 8.79 19.39
C THR A 467 -13.55 9.43 18.00
N GLY A 468 -12.64 9.09 17.08
CA GLY A 468 -12.68 9.53 15.69
C GLY A 468 -13.95 9.09 14.96
N ARG A 469 -14.38 7.83 15.13
CA ARG A 469 -15.64 7.29 14.58
C ARG A 469 -16.87 8.05 15.06
N ILE A 470 -16.93 8.37 16.35
CA ILE A 470 -18.04 9.09 16.96
C ILE A 470 -18.07 10.54 16.47
N LEU A 471 -16.91 11.18 16.33
CA LEU A 471 -16.80 12.51 15.72
C LEU A 471 -17.30 12.50 14.27
N GLU A 472 -16.99 11.46 13.50
CA GLU A 472 -17.50 11.28 12.14
C GLU A 472 -19.03 11.13 12.12
N ALA A 473 -19.58 10.24 12.96
CA ALA A 473 -21.01 9.99 13.06
C ALA A 473 -21.79 11.25 13.48
N PHE A 474 -21.35 11.91 14.55
CA PHE A 474 -21.98 13.15 15.02
C PHE A 474 -21.76 14.32 14.07
N GLY A 475 -20.59 14.38 13.44
CA GLY A 475 -20.27 15.30 12.34
C GLY A 475 -21.31 15.22 11.22
N LEU A 476 -21.51 14.02 10.68
CA LEU A 476 -22.48 13.75 9.63
C LEU A 476 -23.93 14.02 10.06
N MET A 477 -24.31 13.68 11.30
CA MET A 477 -25.63 14.04 11.82
C MET A 477 -25.84 15.55 11.83
N MET A 478 -24.83 16.33 12.24
CA MET A 478 -24.93 17.79 12.28
C MET A 478 -24.97 18.44 10.88
N THR A 479 -24.44 17.79 9.84
CA THR A 479 -24.55 18.31 8.46
C THR A 479 -25.94 18.13 7.87
N HIS A 480 -26.71 17.15 8.36
CA HIS A 480 -28.08 16.87 7.92
C HIS A 480 -29.13 17.32 8.95
N ASP A 481 -28.71 18.14 9.91
CA ASP A 481 -29.53 18.51 11.05
C ASP A 481 -30.89 19.09 10.63
N SER A 482 -31.94 18.60 11.28
CA SER A 482 -33.29 19.13 11.15
C SER A 482 -33.69 19.68 12.51
N GLU A 483 -34.37 20.84 12.55
CA GLU A 483 -34.83 21.47 13.80
C GLU A 483 -35.67 20.55 14.71
N LYS A 484 -36.07 19.36 14.23
CA LYS A 484 -36.85 18.35 14.94
C LYS A 484 -36.08 17.44 15.90
N ASN A 485 -34.76 17.25 15.76
CA ASN A 485 -34.05 16.24 16.58
C ASN A 485 -33.60 16.75 17.98
N GLY A 486 -33.46 18.06 18.18
CA GLY A 486 -33.11 18.70 19.47
C GLY A 486 -31.73 18.37 20.06
N LEU A 487 -30.95 17.44 19.47
CA LEU A 487 -29.70 16.92 20.04
C LEU A 487 -28.46 17.76 19.68
N SER A 488 -28.54 18.59 18.65
CA SER A 488 -27.39 19.29 18.07
C SER A 488 -26.53 20.10 19.06
N PRO A 489 -27.10 20.82 20.05
CA PRO A 489 -26.27 21.48 21.07
C PRO A 489 -25.44 20.49 21.89
N MET A 490 -26.02 19.34 22.26
CA MET A 490 -25.33 18.29 23.02
C MET A 490 -24.24 17.62 22.17
N LEU A 491 -24.54 17.32 20.90
CA LEU A 491 -23.56 16.76 19.95
C LEU A 491 -22.35 17.68 19.81
N ARG A 492 -22.56 19.00 19.64
CA ARG A 492 -21.47 19.99 19.54
C ARG A 492 -20.58 19.99 20.77
N VAL A 493 -21.17 20.01 21.98
CA VAL A 493 -20.40 19.99 23.23
C VAL A 493 -19.60 18.70 23.36
N ALA A 494 -20.22 17.56 23.07
CA ALA A 494 -19.54 16.27 23.12
C ALA A 494 -18.39 16.18 22.11
N CYS A 495 -18.60 16.66 20.88
CA CYS A 495 -17.58 16.66 19.84
C CYS A 495 -16.39 17.57 20.19
N THR A 496 -16.62 18.77 20.73
CA THR A 496 -15.54 19.66 21.20
C THR A 496 -14.67 18.98 22.27
N ARG A 497 -15.28 18.21 23.17
CA ARG A 497 -14.56 17.39 24.15
C ARG A 497 -13.80 16.24 23.49
N GLY A 498 -14.39 15.59 22.48
CA GLY A 498 -13.71 14.55 21.68
C GLY A 498 -12.49 15.08 20.93
N VAL A 499 -12.57 16.25 20.32
CA VAL A 499 -11.42 16.92 19.68
C VAL A 499 -10.33 17.24 20.72
N THR A 500 -10.74 17.63 21.93
CA THR A 500 -9.79 17.88 23.05
C THR A 500 -9.07 16.59 23.46
N TYR A 501 -9.80 15.47 23.54
CA TYR A 501 -9.23 14.16 23.83
C TYR A 501 -8.24 13.73 22.74
N LEU A 502 -8.60 13.84 21.45
CA LEU A 502 -7.68 13.54 20.35
C LEU A 502 -6.43 14.40 20.40
N ALA A 503 -6.56 15.70 20.73
CA ALA A 503 -5.41 16.58 20.92
C ALA A 503 -4.49 16.13 22.06
N SER A 504 -5.04 15.58 23.15
CA SER A 504 -4.23 15.09 24.28
C SER A 504 -3.57 13.72 24.06
N THR A 505 -3.99 12.99 23.03
CA THR A 505 -3.52 11.61 22.76
C THR A 505 -2.75 11.47 21.46
N GLN A 506 -2.63 12.55 20.66
CA GLN A 506 -1.77 12.57 19.49
C GLN A 506 -0.32 12.43 19.92
N GLU A 507 0.41 11.47 19.33
CA GLU A 507 1.83 11.29 19.61
C GLU A 507 2.68 12.38 18.94
N ASP A 508 3.94 12.52 19.38
CA ASP A 508 4.91 13.47 18.80
C ASP A 508 5.13 13.27 17.30
N THR A 509 4.86 12.06 16.80
CA THR A 509 4.91 11.71 15.37
C THR A 509 3.76 12.32 14.57
N GLY A 510 2.70 12.77 15.22
CA GLY A 510 1.42 13.18 14.62
C GLY A 510 0.39 12.05 14.50
N ALA A 511 0.76 10.81 14.79
CA ALA A 511 -0.13 9.65 14.68
C ALA A 511 -0.97 9.43 15.95
N TRP A 512 -2.02 8.61 15.80
CA TRP A 512 -2.78 8.05 16.91
C TRP A 512 -2.72 6.53 16.90
N LEU A 513 -2.56 5.93 18.08
CA LEU A 513 -2.60 4.49 18.29
C LEU A 513 -4.00 3.94 17.94
N GLY A 514 -4.07 2.83 17.19
CA GLY A 514 -5.31 2.10 16.93
C GLY A 514 -5.47 0.96 17.93
N ARG A 515 -6.49 1.04 18.80
CA ARG A 515 -6.71 0.05 19.86
C ARG A 515 -7.37 -1.23 19.33
N TRP A 516 -8.22 -1.10 18.32
CA TRP A 516 -9.09 -2.18 17.80
C TRP A 516 -8.77 -2.61 16.36
N GLY A 517 -7.92 -1.86 15.66
CA GLY A 517 -7.41 -2.21 14.33
C GLY A 517 -5.92 -1.89 14.23
N CYS A 518 -5.16 -2.77 13.56
CA CYS A 518 -3.70 -2.70 13.51
C CYS A 518 -3.19 -1.60 12.58
N ASN A 519 -2.50 -0.57 13.06
CA ASN A 519 -2.45 -0.02 14.42
C ASN A 519 -2.49 1.52 14.27
N TYR A 520 -1.36 2.16 14.03
CA TYR A 520 -1.29 3.60 13.85
C TYR A 520 -1.97 4.07 12.57
N VAL A 521 -1.92 3.28 11.50
CA VAL A 521 -2.65 3.60 10.25
C VAL A 521 -4.15 3.64 10.52
N TYR A 522 -4.66 2.68 11.30
CA TYR A 522 -6.07 2.60 11.68
C TYR A 522 -6.50 3.77 12.57
N GLY A 523 -5.80 3.98 13.70
CA GLY A 523 -6.13 5.05 14.65
C GLY A 523 -6.07 6.44 14.00
N THR A 524 -5.02 6.70 13.22
CA THR A 524 -4.83 7.97 12.52
C THR A 524 -5.88 8.20 11.43
N SER A 525 -6.26 7.15 10.70
CA SER A 525 -7.32 7.24 9.69
C SER A 525 -8.65 7.69 10.30
N HIS A 526 -9.12 7.02 11.36
CA HIS A 526 -10.40 7.36 11.99
C HIS A 526 -10.39 8.74 12.66
N ALA A 527 -9.28 9.13 13.28
CA ALA A 527 -9.12 10.49 13.79
C ALA A 527 -9.22 11.52 12.66
N LEU A 528 -8.56 11.31 11.52
CA LEU A 528 -8.63 12.19 10.36
C LEU A 528 -10.06 12.26 9.78
N CYS A 529 -10.73 11.13 9.57
CA CYS A 529 -12.10 11.10 9.07
C CYS A 529 -13.05 11.90 9.96
N GLY A 530 -13.00 11.70 11.29
CA GLY A 530 -13.81 12.45 12.24
C GLY A 530 -13.48 13.94 12.28
N LEU A 531 -12.20 14.30 12.30
CA LEU A 531 -11.73 15.69 12.36
C LEU A 531 -12.12 16.52 11.12
N SER A 532 -12.38 15.88 9.98
CA SER A 532 -12.77 16.57 8.73
C SER A 532 -14.01 17.46 8.90
N TYR A 533 -14.98 17.04 9.72
CA TYR A 533 -16.21 17.79 10.00
C TYR A 533 -16.00 19.03 10.87
N PHE A 534 -14.82 19.19 11.46
CA PHE A 534 -14.52 20.25 12.42
C PHE A 534 -13.45 21.24 11.93
N VAL A 535 -12.94 21.05 10.70
CA VAL A 535 -12.03 22.01 10.06
C VAL A 535 -12.75 23.36 9.90
N GLY A 536 -12.12 24.42 10.40
CA GLY A 536 -12.69 25.78 10.39
C GLY A 536 -13.72 26.07 11.50
N TYR A 537 -14.16 25.05 12.25
CA TYR A 537 -15.04 25.20 13.41
C TYR A 537 -14.28 25.20 14.75
N ASP A 538 -13.15 24.48 14.80
CA ASP A 538 -12.27 24.44 15.97
C ASP A 538 -10.81 24.67 15.52
N GLU A 539 -10.18 25.73 16.05
CA GLU A 539 -8.85 26.17 15.64
C GLU A 539 -7.76 25.11 15.90
N ARG A 540 -7.99 24.19 16.86
CA ARG A 540 -7.05 23.11 17.18
C ARG A 540 -6.91 22.10 16.05
N VAL A 541 -8.01 21.86 15.31
CA VAL A 541 -8.10 20.79 14.31
C VAL A 541 -7.02 20.92 13.25
N THR A 542 -6.76 22.14 12.75
CA THR A 542 -5.70 22.39 11.76
C THR A 542 -4.32 21.97 12.28
N GLY A 543 -4.05 22.20 13.58
CA GLY A 543 -2.82 21.81 14.24
C GLY A 543 -2.65 20.29 14.43
N LEU A 544 -3.77 19.57 14.55
CA LEU A 544 -3.79 18.10 14.68
C LEU A 544 -3.66 17.40 13.31
N VAL A 545 -4.38 17.90 12.32
CA VAL A 545 -4.49 17.27 10.99
C VAL A 545 -3.17 17.34 10.23
N SER A 546 -2.48 18.48 10.23
CA SER A 546 -1.25 18.68 9.47
C SER A 546 -0.14 17.64 9.76
N PRO A 547 0.28 17.42 11.02
CA PRO A 547 1.29 16.42 11.35
C PRO A 547 0.81 14.99 11.07
N ALA A 548 -0.48 14.69 11.28
CA ALA A 548 -1.06 13.39 10.98
C ALA A 548 -1.03 13.05 9.48
N LEU A 549 -1.35 14.01 8.61
CA LEU A 549 -1.24 13.85 7.15
C LEU A 549 0.22 13.67 6.72
N GLN A 550 1.15 14.42 7.32
CA GLN A 550 2.58 14.26 7.05
C GLN A 550 3.08 12.87 7.46
N TRP A 551 2.67 12.40 8.63
CA TRP A 551 2.98 11.05 9.10
C TRP A 551 2.42 9.99 8.15
N MET A 552 1.13 10.06 7.80
CA MET A 552 0.47 9.09 6.91
C MET A 552 1.21 9.00 5.56
N LYS A 553 1.54 10.14 4.96
CA LYS A 553 2.32 10.21 3.71
C LYS A 553 3.72 9.61 3.86
N SER A 554 4.37 9.81 5.01
CA SER A 554 5.71 9.25 5.27
C SER A 554 5.72 7.73 5.43
N LYS A 555 4.57 7.13 5.74
CA LYS A 555 4.40 5.68 5.91
C LYS A 555 3.92 4.95 4.65
N GLN A 556 3.75 5.66 3.54
CA GLN A 556 3.41 5.02 2.26
C GLN A 556 4.55 4.13 1.78
N ASN A 557 4.22 2.90 1.38
CA ASN A 557 5.15 1.94 0.80
C ASN A 557 5.50 2.30 -0.65
N ALA A 558 6.58 1.68 -1.16
CA ALA A 558 7.07 1.91 -2.52
C ALA A 558 6.14 1.37 -3.63
N ASP A 559 5.16 0.53 -3.28
CA ASP A 559 4.09 0.05 -4.17
C ASP A 559 2.87 0.99 -4.19
N GLY A 560 2.85 2.01 -3.31
CA GLY A 560 1.77 2.96 -3.15
C GLY A 560 0.75 2.61 -2.08
N GLY A 561 0.82 1.42 -1.48
CA GLY A 561 -0.05 1.02 -0.38
C GLY A 561 0.49 1.38 1.00
N TRP A 562 -0.23 0.92 2.03
CA TRP A 562 0.17 1.01 3.43
C TRP A 562 0.11 -0.37 4.07
N GLY A 563 1.10 -0.65 4.91
CA GLY A 563 1.29 -1.92 5.58
C GLY A 563 1.85 -1.72 6.98
N GLU A 564 1.21 -2.32 7.99
CA GLU A 564 1.68 -2.30 9.38
C GLU A 564 1.58 -3.68 10.02
N SER A 565 2.67 -4.13 10.64
CA SER A 565 2.73 -5.42 11.35
C SER A 565 2.13 -5.31 12.75
N LEU A 566 1.51 -6.40 13.22
CA LEU A 566 1.06 -6.56 14.61
C LEU A 566 2.20 -6.36 15.64
N LEU A 567 3.47 -6.46 15.22
CA LEU A 567 4.62 -6.16 16.08
C LEU A 567 4.69 -4.67 16.48
N SER A 568 4.00 -3.77 15.77
CA SER A 568 3.97 -2.35 16.12
C SER A 568 3.28 -2.06 17.46
N TYR A 569 2.47 -3.00 17.99
CA TYR A 569 1.94 -2.91 19.36
C TYR A 569 3.01 -3.14 20.44
N ARG A 570 4.11 -3.84 20.12
CA ARG A 570 5.18 -4.14 21.10
C ARG A 570 6.22 -3.03 21.20
N SER A 571 6.55 -2.38 20.10
CA SER A 571 7.56 -1.31 20.08
C SER A 571 7.25 -0.27 19.01
N PRO A 572 7.27 1.03 19.35
CA PRO A 572 7.19 2.11 18.37
C PRO A 572 8.30 2.06 17.31
N ASP A 573 9.47 1.47 17.63
CA ASP A 573 10.58 1.35 16.67
C ASP A 573 10.27 0.37 15.54
N GLU A 574 9.36 -0.60 15.74
CA GLU A 574 8.91 -1.51 14.69
C GLU A 574 8.06 -0.80 13.62
N GLN A 575 7.58 0.43 13.89
CA GLN A 575 6.98 1.30 12.87
C GLN A 575 7.99 1.74 11.79
N GLN A 576 9.29 1.53 11.99
CA GLN A 576 10.34 1.94 11.05
C GLN A 576 10.55 0.92 9.92
N HIS A 577 10.13 -0.33 10.10
CA HIS A 577 10.23 -1.37 9.07
C HIS A 577 9.01 -1.31 8.14
N GLN A 578 9.23 -0.91 6.88
CA GLN A 578 8.20 -1.01 5.83
C GLN A 578 7.78 -2.47 5.67
N GLN A 579 6.49 -2.74 5.84
CA GLN A 579 5.87 -4.06 5.66
C GLN A 579 5.11 -4.10 4.34
N GLU A 580 4.76 -5.30 3.89
CA GLU A 580 3.90 -5.47 2.72
C GLU A 580 2.58 -4.70 2.88
N SER A 581 2.16 -4.05 1.81
CA SER A 581 0.90 -3.31 1.80
C SER A 581 -0.28 -4.27 1.93
N THR A 582 -1.26 -3.91 2.76
CA THR A 582 -2.51 -4.67 2.87
C THR A 582 -3.68 -3.84 2.35
N ALA A 583 -4.71 -4.52 1.83
CA ALA A 583 -5.86 -3.85 1.25
C ALA A 583 -6.59 -2.95 2.27
N SER A 584 -6.81 -3.46 3.49
CA SER A 584 -7.50 -2.72 4.55
C SER A 584 -6.70 -1.51 5.04
N GLN A 585 -5.40 -1.66 5.32
CA GLN A 585 -4.58 -0.54 5.78
C GLN A 585 -4.37 0.50 4.69
N THR A 586 -4.25 0.08 3.43
CA THR A 586 -4.24 1.00 2.28
C THR A 586 -5.57 1.76 2.17
N ALA A 587 -6.71 1.08 2.32
CA ALA A 587 -8.01 1.73 2.33
C ALA A 587 -8.15 2.73 3.49
N TRP A 588 -7.72 2.39 4.70
CA TRP A 588 -7.74 3.31 5.85
C TRP A 588 -6.87 4.54 5.60
N ALA A 589 -5.65 4.36 5.10
CA ALA A 589 -4.78 5.48 4.77
C ALA A 589 -5.42 6.39 3.70
N LEU A 590 -5.99 5.82 2.64
CA LEU A 590 -6.70 6.57 1.61
C LEU A 590 -7.92 7.30 2.17
N MET A 591 -8.74 6.67 3.02
CA MET A 591 -9.87 7.31 3.69
C MET A 591 -9.43 8.55 4.49
N GLY A 592 -8.38 8.41 5.30
CA GLY A 592 -7.84 9.52 6.11
C GLY A 592 -7.24 10.64 5.26
N LEU A 593 -6.56 10.31 4.16
CA LEU A 593 -5.99 11.29 3.24
C LEU A 593 -7.08 12.02 2.43
N LEU A 594 -8.04 11.28 1.86
CA LEU A 594 -9.14 11.82 1.04
C LEU A 594 -10.09 12.73 1.85
N ALA A 595 -10.16 12.55 3.16
CA ALA A 595 -10.94 13.43 4.03
C ALA A 595 -10.39 14.88 4.09
N HIS A 596 -9.12 15.10 3.73
CA HIS A 596 -8.46 16.41 3.85
C HIS A 596 -7.69 16.87 2.61
N LEU A 597 -7.42 15.96 1.66
CA LEU A 597 -6.57 16.21 0.50
C LEU A 597 -7.34 15.97 -0.80
N SER A 598 -6.93 16.69 -1.85
CA SER A 598 -7.43 16.46 -3.20
C SER A 598 -7.08 15.05 -3.68
N VAL A 599 -7.97 14.42 -4.46
CA VAL A 599 -7.72 13.14 -5.14
C VAL A 599 -6.45 13.14 -6.00
N THR A 600 -5.99 14.32 -6.41
CA THR A 600 -4.77 14.53 -7.21
C THR A 600 -3.49 14.64 -6.39
N ASP A 601 -3.55 14.47 -5.05
CA ASP A 601 -2.35 14.46 -4.22
C ASP A 601 -1.47 13.26 -4.59
N ALA A 602 -0.15 13.48 -4.68
CA ALA A 602 0.79 12.46 -5.15
C ALA A 602 0.82 11.20 -4.27
N ALA A 603 0.46 11.32 -2.98
CA ALA A 603 0.31 10.18 -2.09
C ALA A 603 -0.91 9.31 -2.44
N ILE A 604 -1.93 9.89 -3.08
CA ILE A 604 -3.13 9.16 -3.53
C ILE A 604 -2.89 8.52 -4.91
N GLU A 605 -2.05 9.11 -5.76
CA GLU A 605 -1.82 8.62 -7.14
C GLU A 605 -0.56 7.73 -7.34
N HIS A 606 0.18 7.34 -6.29
CA HIS A 606 1.57 6.80 -6.22
C HIS A 606 2.33 6.34 -7.49
N TYR A 607 3.61 6.71 -7.58
CA TYR A 607 4.12 7.26 -8.84
C TYR A 607 5.40 6.63 -9.50
N LEU A 608 6.29 5.86 -8.86
CA LEU A 608 7.69 5.76 -9.40
C LEU A 608 8.07 4.60 -10.37
N ARG A 609 7.17 4.07 -11.22
CA ARG A 609 7.53 3.06 -12.26
C ARG A 609 6.97 3.34 -13.68
N ARG A 610 6.45 4.54 -13.95
CA ARG A 610 5.40 4.76 -14.97
C ARG A 610 5.82 5.35 -16.33
N LEU A 611 7.09 5.36 -16.73
CA LEU A 611 7.47 6.00 -18.02
C LEU A 611 7.09 5.13 -19.24
N CYS A 612 6.24 5.67 -20.10
CA CYS A 612 5.77 5.00 -21.31
C CYS A 612 5.93 5.94 -22.52
N HIS A 613 6.06 5.39 -23.73
CA HIS A 613 6.25 6.17 -24.94
C HIS A 613 5.27 5.75 -26.02
N ASP A 614 4.74 6.74 -26.77
CA ASP A 614 4.19 6.54 -28.11
C ASP A 614 5.19 7.08 -29.13
N PHE A 615 5.91 6.19 -29.81
CA PHE A 615 6.95 6.57 -30.77
C PHE A 615 6.45 6.35 -32.20
N THR A 616 6.24 7.44 -32.93
CA THR A 616 5.61 7.41 -34.27
C THR A 616 6.60 7.73 -35.37
N PHE A 617 6.68 6.84 -36.34
CA PHE A 617 7.35 7.04 -37.61
C PHE A 617 6.35 7.60 -38.62
N ARG A 618 6.64 8.78 -39.18
CA ARG A 618 5.90 9.32 -40.32
C ARG A 618 6.60 8.91 -41.60
N PHE A 619 5.82 8.37 -42.54
CA PHE A 619 6.24 8.10 -43.91
C PHE A 619 5.41 8.97 -44.85
N ASP A 620 6.06 9.65 -45.79
CA ASP A 620 5.37 10.35 -46.89
C ASP A 620 5.05 9.39 -48.05
N ASP A 621 4.82 8.12 -47.71
CA ASP A 621 4.45 6.99 -48.56
C ASP A 621 3.24 6.27 -47.95
N VAL A 622 2.45 5.60 -48.80
CA VAL A 622 1.35 4.74 -48.35
C VAL A 622 1.91 3.34 -48.13
N LEU A 623 1.89 2.85 -46.89
CA LEU A 623 2.36 1.52 -46.51
C LEU A 623 1.18 0.54 -46.36
N ASP A 624 1.43 -0.73 -46.66
CA ASP A 624 0.51 -1.85 -46.46
C ASP A 624 0.52 -2.28 -44.99
N ALA A 625 -0.51 -1.91 -44.25
CA ALA A 625 -0.63 -2.24 -42.83
C ALA A 625 -0.66 -3.76 -42.57
N ALA A 626 -1.31 -4.55 -43.44
CA ALA A 626 -1.38 -6.00 -43.30
C ALA A 626 0.00 -6.65 -43.51
N LYS A 627 0.82 -6.11 -44.40
CA LYS A 627 2.20 -6.55 -44.59
C LYS A 627 3.08 -6.21 -43.38
N LEU A 628 2.87 -5.07 -42.74
CA LEU A 628 3.57 -4.71 -41.50
C LEU A 628 3.17 -5.65 -40.34
N GLU A 629 1.87 -5.93 -40.17
CA GLU A 629 1.37 -6.87 -39.18
C GLU A 629 1.93 -8.27 -39.41
N GLY A 630 1.87 -8.77 -40.65
CA GLY A 630 2.40 -10.08 -41.02
C GLY A 630 3.91 -10.21 -40.81
N ALA A 631 4.68 -9.16 -41.11
CA ALA A 631 6.12 -9.14 -40.85
C ALA A 631 6.45 -9.19 -39.35
N LEU A 632 5.70 -8.45 -38.52
CA LEU A 632 5.88 -8.49 -37.07
C LEU A 632 5.44 -9.83 -36.47
N ALA A 633 4.36 -10.42 -36.97
CA ALA A 633 3.94 -11.78 -36.62
C ALA A 633 5.05 -12.79 -36.94
N ARG A 634 5.63 -12.69 -38.13
CA ARG A 634 6.74 -13.55 -38.54
C ARG A 634 7.97 -13.38 -37.64
N LEU A 635 8.32 -12.15 -37.27
CA LEU A 635 9.43 -11.89 -36.35
C LEU A 635 9.24 -12.62 -35.01
N MET A 636 8.03 -12.61 -34.45
CA MET A 636 7.71 -13.29 -33.18
C MET A 636 7.86 -14.82 -33.24
N GLU A 637 7.93 -15.41 -34.43
CA GLU A 637 8.12 -16.86 -34.64
C GLU A 637 9.60 -17.25 -34.84
N ILE A 638 10.51 -16.28 -35.00
CA ILE A 638 11.93 -16.54 -35.27
C ILE A 638 12.66 -16.74 -33.93
N GLY A 639 13.02 -17.97 -33.61
CA GLY A 639 13.79 -18.29 -32.39
C GLY A 639 13.09 -17.78 -31.12
N ASP A 640 13.81 -17.03 -30.29
CA ASP A 640 13.31 -16.50 -29.01
C ASP A 640 12.63 -15.12 -29.10
N TRP A 641 12.48 -14.54 -30.30
CA TRP A 641 11.84 -13.23 -30.47
C TRP A 641 10.40 -13.18 -29.93
N GLY A 642 9.71 -14.32 -29.89
CA GLY A 642 8.39 -14.45 -29.27
C GLY A 642 8.35 -13.91 -27.85
N GLN A 643 9.44 -13.99 -27.07
CA GLN A 643 9.48 -13.51 -25.69
C GLN A 643 9.07 -12.03 -25.54
N MET A 644 9.20 -11.19 -26.57
CA MET A 644 8.69 -9.81 -26.57
C MET A 644 7.18 -9.71 -26.29
N GLY A 645 6.43 -10.78 -26.56
CA GLY A 645 5.03 -10.93 -26.18
C GLY A 645 4.80 -11.26 -24.70
N ALA A 646 5.81 -11.17 -23.83
CA ALA A 646 5.63 -11.33 -22.39
C ALA A 646 4.59 -10.34 -21.83
N ARG A 647 3.89 -10.80 -20.80
CA ARG A 647 3.00 -9.97 -19.97
C ARG A 647 3.77 -9.51 -18.74
N LEU A 648 3.60 -8.25 -18.37
CA LEU A 648 4.17 -7.73 -17.14
C LEU A 648 3.25 -8.03 -15.97
N ARG A 649 3.81 -8.57 -14.89
CA ARG A 649 3.12 -8.78 -13.61
C ARG A 649 3.98 -8.29 -12.47
N LEU A 650 3.38 -8.17 -11.29
CA LEU A 650 4.12 -8.01 -10.04
C LEU A 650 4.18 -9.38 -9.35
N ASN A 651 5.35 -9.72 -8.82
CA ASN A 651 5.52 -10.86 -7.94
C ASN A 651 5.22 -10.49 -6.48
N ASP A 652 5.27 -11.48 -5.59
CA ASP A 652 4.95 -11.32 -4.16
C ASP A 652 5.85 -10.28 -3.47
N ASP A 653 7.11 -10.11 -3.94
CA ASP A 653 8.03 -9.06 -3.47
C ASP A 653 7.77 -7.67 -4.09
N GLY A 654 6.68 -7.51 -4.84
CA GLY A 654 6.33 -6.29 -5.55
C GLY A 654 7.30 -5.94 -6.68
N ARG A 655 8.02 -6.90 -7.28
CA ARG A 655 8.95 -6.70 -8.41
C ARG A 655 8.27 -7.06 -9.74
N LEU A 656 8.70 -6.40 -10.82
CA LEU A 656 8.18 -6.72 -12.16
C LEU A 656 8.72 -8.07 -12.64
N GLU A 657 7.84 -8.90 -13.16
CA GLU A 657 8.17 -10.19 -13.77
C GLU A 657 7.57 -10.30 -15.18
N TYR A 658 8.29 -11.04 -16.03
CA TYR A 658 7.86 -11.39 -17.37
C TYR A 658 7.16 -12.75 -17.39
N HIS A 659 5.90 -12.76 -17.79
CA HIS A 659 5.12 -13.95 -18.03
C HIS A 659 5.01 -14.17 -19.53
N VAL A 660 5.88 -15.01 -20.09
CA VAL A 660 5.85 -15.39 -21.51
C VAL A 660 4.75 -16.44 -21.72
N PRO A 661 3.72 -16.18 -22.55
CA PRO A 661 2.73 -17.21 -22.88
C PRO A 661 3.38 -18.41 -23.56
N ALA A 662 2.94 -19.62 -23.21
CA ALA A 662 3.42 -20.85 -23.85
C ALA A 662 3.06 -20.92 -25.35
N GLU A 663 1.94 -20.29 -25.73
CA GLU A 663 1.51 -20.11 -27.11
C GLU A 663 0.80 -18.75 -27.27
N TYR A 664 0.85 -18.20 -28.48
CA TYR A 664 0.10 -17.01 -28.85
C TYR A 664 -1.16 -17.39 -29.61
N THR A 665 -2.29 -16.83 -29.19
CA THR A 665 -3.61 -17.08 -29.80
C THR A 665 -4.26 -15.76 -30.21
N LYS A 666 -5.36 -15.80 -30.96
CA LYS A 666 -6.10 -14.58 -31.33
C LYS A 666 -6.59 -13.79 -30.12
N THR A 667 -6.95 -14.46 -29.03
CA THR A 667 -7.40 -13.84 -27.78
C THR A 667 -6.24 -13.44 -26.87
N ARG A 668 -5.05 -13.98 -27.12
CA ARG A 668 -3.82 -13.70 -26.35
C ARG A 668 -2.62 -13.52 -27.29
N PRO A 669 -2.60 -12.45 -28.11
CA PRO A 669 -1.61 -12.30 -29.17
C PRO A 669 -0.23 -11.89 -28.62
N ALA A 670 0.81 -12.06 -29.44
CA ALA A 670 2.18 -11.65 -29.13
C ALA A 670 2.34 -10.12 -29.05
N PHE A 671 1.54 -9.38 -29.82
CA PHE A 671 1.47 -7.92 -29.83
C PHE A 671 0.05 -7.50 -30.20
N ASN A 672 -0.32 -6.27 -29.85
CA ASN A 672 -1.56 -5.68 -30.35
C ASN A 672 -1.26 -4.87 -31.61
N PHE A 673 -2.09 -5.02 -32.63
CA PHE A 673 -1.97 -4.28 -33.89
C PHE A 673 -3.32 -3.67 -34.26
N THR A 674 -3.34 -2.38 -34.55
CA THR A 674 -4.56 -1.65 -34.92
C THR A 674 -4.29 -0.78 -36.13
N THR A 675 -5.32 -0.54 -36.95
CA THR A 675 -5.20 0.28 -38.17
C THR A 675 -6.40 1.20 -38.30
N THR A 676 -6.14 2.46 -38.66
CA THR A 676 -7.17 3.46 -39.00
C THR A 676 -6.90 4.01 -40.39
N GLU A 677 -7.89 3.93 -41.28
CA GLU A 677 -7.81 4.52 -42.61
C GLU A 677 -8.66 5.80 -42.68
N TYR A 678 -8.05 6.93 -43.06
CA TYR A 678 -8.73 8.22 -43.07
C TYR A 678 -9.36 8.56 -44.42
N GLY A 679 -8.98 7.88 -45.51
CA GLY A 679 -9.54 8.10 -46.84
C GLY A 679 -9.33 9.51 -47.41
N LEU A 680 -8.42 10.32 -46.83
CA LEU A 680 -8.07 11.69 -47.22
C LEU A 680 -6.54 11.87 -47.21
N ARG A 681 -6.04 12.99 -47.72
CA ARG A 681 -4.60 13.33 -47.66
C ARG A 681 -4.22 13.82 -46.27
N ILE A 682 -3.03 13.53 -45.78
CA ILE A 682 -2.60 13.95 -44.43
C ILE A 682 -2.65 15.48 -44.26
N GLY A 683 -2.40 16.23 -45.33
CA GLY A 683 -2.51 17.69 -45.37
C GLY A 683 -3.94 18.24 -45.30
N GLU A 684 -4.97 17.40 -45.51
CA GLU A 684 -6.39 17.75 -45.37
C GLU A 684 -6.89 17.45 -43.94
N HIS A 685 -6.17 16.63 -43.18
CA HIS A 685 -6.52 16.29 -41.80
C HIS A 685 -6.21 17.46 -40.85
N PRO A 686 -7.13 17.85 -39.94
CA PRO A 686 -6.92 18.98 -39.03
C PRO A 686 -5.65 18.87 -38.19
N LEU A 687 -5.33 17.67 -37.68
CA LEU A 687 -4.09 17.42 -36.93
C LEU A 687 -2.93 16.99 -37.83
N GLY A 688 -3.22 16.25 -38.92
CA GLY A 688 -2.18 15.69 -39.79
C GLY A 688 -1.45 16.78 -40.58
N SER A 689 -2.17 17.84 -40.96
CA SER A 689 -1.61 19.02 -41.63
C SER A 689 -0.62 19.81 -40.78
N GLN A 690 -0.69 19.65 -39.45
CA GLN A 690 0.17 20.32 -38.48
C GLN A 690 1.38 19.48 -38.07
N LEU A 691 1.45 18.19 -38.44
CA LEU A 691 2.61 17.36 -38.15
C LEU A 691 3.86 17.92 -38.82
N PRO A 692 4.99 18.02 -38.10
CA PRO A 692 6.23 18.50 -38.67
C PRO A 692 6.63 17.75 -39.94
N LYS A 693 7.25 18.48 -40.86
CA LYS A 693 7.71 17.97 -42.15
C LYS A 693 9.11 18.46 -42.49
N SER A 694 9.80 17.72 -43.36
CA SER A 694 11.06 18.17 -43.93
C SER A 694 10.87 19.56 -44.59
N GLY A 695 11.83 20.46 -44.40
CA GLY A 695 11.78 21.82 -44.98
C GLY A 695 10.87 22.81 -44.23
N GLN A 696 10.25 22.44 -43.11
CA GLN A 696 9.30 23.29 -42.38
C GLN A 696 9.87 24.64 -41.92
N ASP A 697 9.05 25.68 -42.04
CA ASP A 697 9.34 27.02 -41.49
C ASP A 697 9.34 27.00 -39.95
N GLN A 698 10.41 27.54 -39.35
CA GLN A 698 10.61 27.64 -37.90
C GLN A 698 10.27 29.04 -37.37
N SER A 699 9.68 29.92 -38.20
CA SER A 699 9.17 31.24 -37.78
C SER A 699 8.07 31.14 -36.71
N VAL A 700 7.41 29.99 -36.60
CA VAL A 700 6.47 29.62 -35.53
C VAL A 700 6.89 28.26 -34.96
N LEU A 701 6.80 28.11 -33.64
CA LEU A 701 7.07 26.83 -32.99
C LEU A 701 6.02 25.79 -33.41
N SER A 702 6.50 24.58 -33.71
CA SER A 702 5.61 23.46 -34.02
C SER A 702 4.79 23.07 -32.80
N PRO A 703 3.55 22.55 -32.95
CA PRO A 703 2.77 22.07 -31.82
C PRO A 703 3.50 20.97 -31.02
N SER A 704 3.13 20.81 -29.76
CA SER A 704 3.67 19.75 -28.91
C SER A 704 3.33 18.36 -29.49
N PRO A 705 4.25 17.37 -29.41
CA PRO A 705 3.99 15.99 -29.83
C PRO A 705 2.68 15.41 -29.30
N ALA A 706 2.33 15.76 -28.06
CA ALA A 706 1.14 15.27 -27.37
C ALA A 706 -0.17 15.69 -28.05
N VAL A 707 -0.19 16.80 -28.80
CA VAL A 707 -1.36 17.28 -29.55
C VAL A 707 -1.78 16.26 -30.63
N PHE A 708 -0.83 15.47 -31.14
CA PHE A 708 -1.08 14.48 -32.19
C PHE A 708 -1.58 13.13 -31.64
N ALA A 709 -1.73 12.99 -30.32
CA ALA A 709 -2.19 11.75 -29.69
C ALA A 709 -3.49 11.14 -30.29
N PRO A 710 -4.53 11.93 -30.62
CA PRO A 710 -5.75 11.36 -31.24
C PRO A 710 -5.53 10.79 -32.64
N LEU A 711 -4.43 11.17 -33.30
CA LEU A 711 -4.07 10.73 -34.64
C LEU A 711 -3.10 9.55 -34.62
N VAL A 712 -2.13 9.56 -33.71
CA VAL A 712 -1.04 8.57 -33.72
C VAL A 712 -1.32 7.34 -32.86
N ARG A 713 -2.43 7.29 -32.15
CA ARG A 713 -2.75 6.25 -31.18
C ARG A 713 -4.18 5.77 -31.30
N HIS A 714 -4.40 4.47 -31.07
CA HIS A 714 -5.73 3.90 -30.89
C HIS A 714 -6.27 4.23 -29.47
N PRO A 715 -7.59 4.41 -29.27
CA PRO A 715 -8.16 4.62 -27.94
C PRO A 715 -7.68 3.60 -26.88
N ASP A 716 -7.52 2.33 -27.29
CA ASP A 716 -7.11 1.22 -26.41
C ASP A 716 -5.58 1.10 -26.19
N SER A 717 -4.76 1.96 -26.80
CA SER A 717 -3.30 1.88 -26.62
C SER A 717 -2.91 2.20 -25.17
N PRO A 718 -1.99 1.42 -24.57
CA PRO A 718 -1.55 1.61 -23.20
C PRO A 718 -0.80 2.94 -23.03
N ARG A 719 -0.92 3.55 -21.86
CA ARG A 719 -0.37 4.89 -21.54
C ARG A 719 0.43 4.90 -20.25
N GLU A 720 0.20 3.95 -19.37
CA GLU A 720 0.85 3.87 -18.06
C GLU A 720 1.12 2.43 -17.66
N LEU A 721 2.12 2.20 -16.81
CA LEU A 721 2.57 0.87 -16.40
C LEU A 721 1.39 -0.04 -15.93
N ALA A 722 0.40 0.54 -15.26
CA ALA A 722 -0.79 -0.16 -14.78
C ALA A 722 -1.55 -0.88 -15.91
N ASP A 723 -1.58 -0.31 -17.12
CA ASP A 723 -2.21 -0.92 -18.27
C ASP A 723 -1.58 -2.27 -18.61
N TRP A 724 -0.29 -2.45 -18.40
CA TRP A 724 0.39 -3.73 -18.60
C TRP A 724 0.29 -4.65 -17.38
N ILE A 725 0.40 -4.12 -16.15
CA ILE A 725 0.37 -4.94 -14.93
C ILE A 725 -0.99 -5.62 -14.74
N TYR A 726 -2.09 -4.87 -14.93
CA TYR A 726 -3.44 -5.30 -14.54
C TYR A 726 -4.30 -5.76 -15.71
N SER A 727 -3.74 -5.79 -16.93
CA SER A 727 -4.40 -6.44 -18.05
C SER A 727 -3.49 -7.51 -18.64
N ASP A 728 -4.07 -8.52 -19.29
CA ASP A 728 -3.29 -9.56 -19.95
C ASP A 728 -2.82 -9.12 -21.36
N ARG A 729 -2.32 -7.88 -21.47
CA ARG A 729 -1.88 -7.28 -22.73
C ARG A 729 -0.37 -7.44 -22.98
N PRO A 730 0.05 -7.66 -24.24
CA PRO A 730 1.47 -7.70 -24.59
C PRO A 730 2.14 -6.35 -24.33
N GLN A 731 3.47 -6.36 -24.18
CA GLN A 731 4.24 -5.13 -24.00
C GLN A 731 4.23 -4.20 -25.22
N LEU A 732 4.07 -4.75 -26.43
CA LEU A 732 3.99 -4.00 -27.68
C LEU A 732 2.54 -3.77 -28.13
N HIS A 733 2.24 -2.51 -28.42
CA HIS A 733 1.04 -2.12 -29.16
C HIS A 733 1.45 -1.27 -30.36
N ILE A 734 1.09 -1.70 -31.56
CA ILE A 734 1.33 -1.00 -32.82
C ILE A 734 0.04 -0.39 -33.33
N HIS A 735 0.07 0.90 -33.68
CA HIS A 735 -1.03 1.57 -34.34
C HIS A 735 -0.57 2.14 -35.69
N VAL A 736 -1.32 1.85 -36.76
CA VAL A 736 -1.05 2.34 -38.11
C VAL A 736 -2.17 3.26 -38.57
N ALA A 737 -1.86 4.53 -38.83
CA ALA A 737 -2.79 5.48 -39.43
C ALA A 737 -2.44 5.69 -40.91
N VAL A 738 -3.34 5.31 -41.82
CA VAL A 738 -3.12 5.33 -43.27
C VAL A 738 -3.91 6.48 -43.91
N PHE A 739 -3.19 7.33 -44.64
CA PHE A 739 -3.71 8.40 -45.48
C PHE A 739 -3.51 8.07 -46.96
N ARG A 740 -4.13 8.85 -47.86
CA ARG A 740 -3.95 8.68 -49.32
C ARG A 740 -2.52 8.96 -49.80
N ASP A 741 -1.73 9.67 -49.01
CA ASP A 741 -0.39 10.17 -49.37
C ASP A 741 0.65 10.03 -48.24
N ALA A 742 0.31 9.37 -47.13
CA ALA A 742 1.22 9.19 -46.00
C ALA A 742 0.77 8.02 -45.12
N THR A 743 1.68 7.50 -44.29
CA THR A 743 1.38 6.52 -43.25
C THR A 743 2.10 6.88 -41.97
N LEU A 744 1.41 6.76 -40.84
CA LEU A 744 2.01 6.89 -39.51
C LEU A 744 2.04 5.52 -38.85
N VAL A 745 3.20 5.09 -38.36
CA VAL A 745 3.36 3.83 -37.63
C VAL A 745 3.83 4.16 -36.23
N THR A 746 2.99 3.89 -35.23
CA THR A 746 3.28 4.18 -33.82
C THR A 746 3.53 2.89 -33.05
N ILE A 747 4.60 2.91 -32.25
CA ILE A 747 4.93 1.87 -31.28
C ILE A 747 4.69 2.42 -29.88
N SER A 748 3.69 1.87 -29.19
CA SER A 748 3.40 2.16 -27.78
C SER A 748 4.01 1.08 -26.89
N TYR A 749 4.86 1.49 -25.94
CA TYR A 749 5.59 0.58 -25.06
C TYR A 749 5.97 1.23 -23.72
N VAL A 750 6.25 0.41 -22.71
CA VAL A 750 6.81 0.83 -21.43
C VAL A 750 8.33 0.89 -21.51
N HIS A 751 8.98 1.93 -20.97
CA HIS A 751 10.43 2.12 -21.13
C HIS A 751 11.26 0.94 -20.57
N THR A 752 10.73 0.15 -19.62
CA THR A 752 11.43 -1.04 -19.13
C THR A 752 11.74 -2.07 -20.23
N LEU A 753 10.99 -2.08 -21.34
CA LEU A 753 11.15 -3.05 -22.43
C LEU A 753 12.46 -2.85 -23.22
N PHE A 754 12.78 -1.63 -23.66
CA PHE A 754 14.02 -1.36 -24.38
C PHE A 754 14.48 0.10 -24.27
N ASP A 755 15.77 0.32 -24.46
CA ASP A 755 16.34 1.66 -24.65
C ASP A 755 16.19 2.17 -26.10
N ALA A 756 16.66 3.40 -26.35
CA ALA A 756 16.52 4.07 -27.65
C ALA A 756 17.19 3.32 -28.82
N ILE A 757 18.22 2.52 -28.57
CA ILE A 757 18.93 1.81 -29.65
C ILE A 757 18.36 0.40 -29.80
N ALA A 758 18.11 -0.30 -28.69
CA ALA A 758 17.46 -1.61 -28.73
C ALA A 758 16.12 -1.59 -29.48
N ARG A 759 15.38 -0.46 -29.44
CA ARG A 759 14.14 -0.22 -30.19
C ARG A 759 14.21 -0.51 -31.69
N THR A 760 15.35 -0.30 -32.34
CA THR A 760 15.46 -0.50 -33.80
C THR A 760 15.78 -1.95 -34.17
N THR A 761 16.12 -2.78 -33.19
CA THR A 761 16.45 -4.19 -33.42
C THR A 761 15.20 -4.96 -33.85
N GLY A 762 15.25 -5.59 -35.01
CA GLY A 762 14.13 -6.38 -35.55
C GLY A 762 13.09 -5.56 -36.32
N PHE A 763 13.16 -4.23 -36.33
CA PHE A 763 12.25 -3.36 -37.09
C PHE A 763 12.92 -2.82 -38.35
N GLY A 764 12.43 -3.23 -39.52
CA GLY A 764 12.95 -2.81 -40.83
C GLY A 764 14.21 -3.59 -41.23
N GLY A 765 14.09 -4.43 -42.25
CA GLY A 765 15.13 -5.36 -42.69
C GLY A 765 14.54 -6.58 -43.40
N ARG A 766 15.40 -7.48 -43.88
CA ARG A 766 14.97 -8.78 -44.45
C ARG A 766 14.99 -9.88 -43.39
N GLU A 767 14.22 -10.94 -43.59
CA GLU A 767 14.14 -12.07 -42.64
C GLU A 767 15.52 -12.72 -42.38
N ASP A 768 16.38 -12.77 -43.40
CA ASP A 768 17.76 -13.29 -43.30
C ASP A 768 18.73 -12.38 -42.54
N GLU A 769 18.33 -11.15 -42.24
CA GLU A 769 19.11 -10.15 -41.49
C GLU A 769 18.69 -10.07 -40.01
N VAL A 770 17.67 -10.82 -39.58
CA VAL A 770 17.17 -10.82 -38.19
C VAL A 770 18.22 -11.46 -37.27
N PRO A 771 18.78 -10.74 -36.28
CA PRO A 771 19.75 -11.31 -35.35
C PRO A 771 19.07 -12.28 -34.38
N ALA A 772 19.85 -13.21 -33.82
CA ALA A 772 19.37 -14.09 -32.76
C ALA A 772 19.00 -13.28 -31.51
N PHE A 773 17.81 -13.49 -30.96
CA PHE A 773 17.35 -12.85 -29.74
C PHE A 773 18.14 -13.34 -28.51
N ILE A 774 18.44 -12.44 -27.57
CA ILE A 774 19.04 -12.79 -26.28
C ILE A 774 17.90 -13.02 -25.27
N PRO A 775 17.67 -14.26 -24.78
CA PRO A 775 16.57 -14.58 -23.87
C PRO A 775 16.54 -13.71 -22.62
N PHE A 776 15.34 -13.34 -22.14
CA PHE A 776 15.19 -12.48 -20.97
C PHE A 776 15.71 -13.09 -19.67
N GLU A 777 15.85 -14.42 -19.60
CA GLU A 777 16.47 -15.11 -18.46
C GLU A 777 17.98 -14.82 -18.33
N HIS A 778 18.61 -14.36 -19.40
CA HIS A 778 20.02 -14.00 -19.42
C HIS A 778 20.18 -12.47 -19.32
N ASP A 779 20.37 -11.96 -18.09
CA ASP A 779 20.77 -10.57 -17.86
C ASP A 779 22.30 -10.42 -17.98
N PRO A 780 22.82 -9.81 -19.08
CA PRO A 780 24.26 -9.65 -19.28
C PRO A 780 24.90 -8.65 -18.30
N LEU A 781 24.10 -7.81 -17.64
CA LEU A 781 24.56 -6.79 -16.69
C LEU A 781 24.46 -7.27 -15.23
N ARG A 782 23.99 -8.50 -14.98
CA ARG A 782 23.73 -9.03 -13.63
C ARG A 782 24.91 -8.88 -12.68
N THR A 783 26.13 -9.13 -13.14
CA THR A 783 27.35 -9.08 -12.30
C THR A 783 28.03 -7.70 -12.30
N LEU A 784 27.58 -6.75 -13.12
CA LEU A 784 28.26 -5.47 -13.32
C LEU A 784 28.32 -4.66 -12.00
N GLY A 785 29.53 -4.34 -11.55
CA GLY A 785 29.74 -3.50 -10.35
C GLY A 785 29.49 -4.20 -9.01
N LEU A 786 29.45 -5.53 -8.93
CA LEU A 786 29.42 -6.25 -7.64
C LEU A 786 30.71 -6.01 -6.83
N ASP A 787 31.86 -6.11 -7.49
CA ASP A 787 33.18 -6.08 -6.83
C ASP A 787 33.96 -4.78 -7.08
N ALA A 788 33.32 -3.78 -7.70
CA ALA A 788 34.00 -2.57 -8.14
C ALA A 788 34.16 -1.54 -7.00
N PRO A 789 35.35 -0.92 -6.83
CA PRO A 789 35.55 0.08 -5.81
C PRO A 789 34.81 1.38 -6.17
N VAL A 790 33.81 1.76 -5.37
CA VAL A 790 33.03 3.01 -5.59
C VAL A 790 33.90 4.27 -5.67
N LYS A 791 35.03 4.29 -4.94
CA LYS A 791 36.00 5.41 -4.95
C LYS A 791 36.73 5.56 -6.29
N GLY A 792 36.67 4.55 -7.16
CA GLY A 792 37.25 4.59 -8.50
C GLY A 792 36.43 5.44 -9.48
N TYR A 793 35.21 5.83 -9.12
CA TYR A 793 34.41 6.74 -9.95
C TYR A 793 35.02 8.16 -9.92
N SER A 794 35.28 8.74 -11.09
CA SER A 794 36.03 9.98 -11.23
C SER A 794 35.33 11.18 -10.57
N ASN A 795 34.00 11.15 -10.53
CA ASN A 795 33.18 12.13 -9.85
C ASN A 795 32.69 11.67 -8.46
N PHE A 796 33.32 10.65 -7.84
CA PHE A 796 32.89 10.13 -6.53
C PHE A 796 32.79 11.22 -5.46
N GLY A 797 33.77 12.12 -5.39
CA GLY A 797 33.78 13.25 -4.46
C GLY A 797 32.74 14.33 -4.75
N ARG A 798 32.05 14.25 -5.90
CA ARG A 798 30.96 15.15 -6.32
C ARG A 798 29.60 14.47 -6.30
N VAL A 799 29.51 13.23 -5.84
CA VAL A 799 28.20 12.60 -5.61
C VAL A 799 27.57 13.28 -4.41
N VAL A 800 26.45 13.96 -4.63
CA VAL A 800 25.74 14.71 -3.59
C VAL A 800 25.11 13.71 -2.61
N ARG A 801 25.38 13.89 -1.31
CA ARG A 801 24.94 12.99 -0.23
C ARG A 801 24.48 13.78 0.99
N GLY A 802 23.73 13.13 1.88
CA GLY A 802 23.27 13.70 3.15
C GLY A 802 22.51 15.02 2.97
N VAL A 803 22.86 16.04 3.77
CA VAL A 803 22.20 17.36 3.75
C VAL A 803 22.25 18.03 2.37
N GLY A 804 23.34 17.84 1.61
CA GLY A 804 23.45 18.42 0.27
C GLY A 804 22.36 17.91 -0.69
N LEU A 805 21.96 16.64 -0.55
CA LEU A 805 20.91 16.04 -1.38
C LEU A 805 19.53 16.59 -1.01
N VAL A 806 19.28 16.82 0.29
CA VAL A 806 18.06 17.47 0.78
C VAL A 806 17.96 18.90 0.26
N VAL A 807 19.05 19.67 0.32
CA VAL A 807 19.07 21.06 -0.19
C VAL A 807 18.82 21.10 -1.70
N PHE A 808 19.42 20.19 -2.46
CA PHE A 808 19.12 20.04 -3.89
C PHE A 808 17.63 19.75 -4.13
N GLY A 809 17.08 18.78 -3.39
CA GLY A 809 15.66 18.40 -3.48
C GLY A 809 14.71 19.56 -3.21
N LEU A 810 14.92 20.31 -2.12
CA LEU A 810 14.10 21.48 -1.78
C LEU A 810 14.16 22.58 -2.84
N ARG A 811 15.36 22.87 -3.38
CA ARG A 811 15.51 23.85 -4.47
C ARG A 811 14.82 23.42 -5.74
N TYR A 812 14.93 22.13 -6.08
CA TYR A 812 14.25 21.57 -7.23
C TYR A 812 12.72 21.65 -7.08
N LEU A 813 12.19 21.32 -5.90
CA LEU A 813 10.77 21.48 -5.58
C LEU A 813 10.32 22.95 -5.65
N PHE A 814 11.14 23.89 -5.19
CA PHE A 814 10.85 25.32 -5.29
C PHE A 814 10.75 25.79 -6.75
N GLU A 815 11.65 25.32 -7.61
CA GLU A 815 11.63 25.60 -9.06
C GLU A 815 10.34 25.05 -9.71
N LEU A 816 9.91 23.84 -9.35
CA LEU A 816 8.66 23.24 -9.82
C LEU A 816 7.42 24.00 -9.34
N PHE A 817 7.45 24.49 -8.09
CA PHE A 817 6.34 25.23 -7.50
C PHE A 817 6.17 26.61 -8.14
N TRP A 818 7.27 27.35 -8.38
CA TRP A 818 7.22 28.71 -8.94
C TRP A 818 6.96 28.74 -10.45
N PHE A 819 7.44 27.72 -11.17
CA PHE A 819 7.28 27.62 -12.62
C PHE A 819 6.48 26.35 -12.94
N ARG A 820 5.16 26.38 -12.84
CA ARG A 820 4.34 25.16 -12.98
C ARG A 820 4.18 24.70 -14.43
N GLU A 821 4.04 25.63 -15.35
CA GLU A 821 3.76 25.33 -16.76
C GLU A 821 5.01 24.87 -17.51
N GLU A 822 4.87 23.75 -18.21
CA GLU A 822 5.88 23.18 -19.10
C GLU A 822 5.31 23.05 -20.50
N GLU A 823 6.18 23.27 -21.47
CA GLU A 823 5.87 23.10 -22.88
C GLU A 823 6.96 22.22 -23.50
N GLU A 824 6.56 21.42 -24.48
CA GLU A 824 7.45 20.59 -25.26
C GLU A 824 7.24 20.87 -26.74
N HIS A 825 8.30 21.23 -27.46
CA HIS A 825 8.22 21.51 -28.89
C HIS A 825 9.34 20.81 -29.68
N PRO A 826 9.03 20.30 -30.89
CA PRO A 826 10.04 19.83 -31.81
C PRO A 826 10.75 21.01 -32.48
N ILE A 827 12.08 20.96 -32.46
CA ILE A 827 12.98 21.92 -33.09
C ILE A 827 13.72 21.23 -34.22
N ARG A 828 13.62 21.81 -35.42
CA ARG A 828 14.45 21.44 -36.57
C ARG A 828 15.67 22.35 -36.60
N LEU A 829 16.85 21.77 -36.50
CA LEU A 829 18.12 22.47 -36.64
C LEU A 829 18.75 22.09 -38.00
N PRO A 830 18.77 22.98 -39.00
CA PRO A 830 19.25 22.64 -40.32
C PRO A 830 20.69 22.14 -40.33
N GLY A 831 21.02 21.15 -41.17
CA GLY A 831 22.35 20.53 -41.21
C GLY A 831 23.48 21.55 -41.38
N ARG A 832 23.27 22.54 -42.26
CA ARG A 832 24.21 23.65 -42.47
C ARG A 832 24.47 24.49 -41.21
N CYS A 833 23.48 24.66 -40.34
CA CYS A 833 23.67 25.36 -39.07
C CYS A 833 24.56 24.53 -38.14
N VAL A 834 24.37 23.21 -38.10
CA VAL A 834 25.23 22.29 -37.34
C VAL A 834 26.67 22.31 -37.88
N ASP A 835 26.86 22.34 -39.20
CA ASP A 835 28.19 22.46 -39.81
C ASP A 835 28.90 23.76 -39.41
N ARG A 836 28.17 24.89 -39.40
CA ARG A 836 28.71 26.18 -38.93
C ARG A 836 29.03 26.18 -37.44
N LEU A 837 28.16 25.61 -36.61
CA LEU A 837 28.40 25.43 -35.18
C LEU A 837 29.66 24.58 -34.98
N ARG A 838 29.82 23.50 -35.75
CA ARG A 838 31.00 22.64 -35.73
C ARG A 838 32.27 23.38 -36.13
N GLU A 839 32.24 24.14 -37.21
CA GLU A 839 33.39 24.93 -37.66
C GLU A 839 33.76 26.02 -36.64
N THR A 840 32.76 26.67 -36.05
CA THR A 840 32.96 27.64 -34.95
C THR A 840 33.63 26.96 -33.77
N ALA A 841 33.12 25.82 -33.32
CA ALA A 841 33.71 25.05 -32.23
C ALA A 841 35.16 24.61 -32.53
N ARG A 842 35.48 24.24 -33.77
CA ARG A 842 36.84 23.87 -34.18
C ARG A 842 37.79 25.07 -34.15
N LYS A 843 37.39 26.22 -34.70
CA LYS A 843 38.18 27.46 -34.63
C LYS A 843 38.43 27.90 -33.19
N ASP A 844 37.40 27.77 -32.37
CA ASP A 844 37.44 28.07 -30.95
C ASP A 844 38.47 27.22 -30.21
N LEU A 845 38.45 25.91 -30.45
CA LEU A 845 39.39 24.97 -29.86
C LEU A 845 40.80 25.14 -30.41
N ALA A 846 40.95 25.40 -31.71
CA ALA A 846 42.26 25.65 -32.32
C ALA A 846 42.92 26.89 -31.72
N ALA A 847 42.15 27.96 -31.47
CA ALA A 847 42.65 29.17 -30.82
C ALA A 847 43.04 28.96 -29.36
N ALA A 848 42.34 28.06 -28.65
CA ALA A 848 42.62 27.74 -27.24
C ALA A 848 43.72 26.68 -27.06
N THR A 849 44.09 25.95 -28.11
CA THR A 849 45.08 24.86 -28.05
C THR A 849 46.51 25.42 -28.13
N PRO A 850 47.40 25.13 -27.16
CA PRO A 850 48.81 25.56 -27.23
C PRO A 850 49.50 25.08 -28.52
N LYS A 851 50.37 25.91 -29.10
CA LYS A 851 51.13 25.57 -30.32
C LYS A 851 51.85 24.22 -30.15
N GLY A 852 51.63 23.30 -31.10
CA GLY A 852 52.25 21.97 -31.11
C GLY A 852 51.44 20.85 -30.45
N LYS A 853 50.26 21.14 -29.86
CA LYS A 853 49.31 20.12 -29.38
C LYS A 853 48.19 19.90 -30.40
N GLU A 854 47.67 18.68 -30.47
CA GLU A 854 46.51 18.36 -31.30
C GLU A 854 45.24 19.07 -30.79
N VAL A 855 44.46 19.61 -31.71
CA VAL A 855 43.19 20.27 -31.40
C VAL A 855 42.16 19.20 -30.98
N PRO A 856 41.48 19.35 -29.83
CA PRO A 856 40.48 18.39 -29.38
C PRO A 856 39.38 18.14 -30.42
N PHE A 857 39.05 16.87 -30.65
CA PHE A 857 37.95 16.48 -31.53
C PHE A 857 36.59 16.71 -30.86
N VAL A 858 35.63 17.26 -31.61
CA VAL A 858 34.21 17.36 -31.24
C VAL A 858 33.33 16.82 -32.37
N SER A 859 32.31 16.05 -32.02
CA SER A 859 31.32 15.51 -32.97
C SER A 859 30.19 16.49 -33.25
N GLU A 860 29.35 16.20 -34.26
CA GLU A 860 28.10 16.95 -34.50
C GLU A 860 27.19 16.91 -33.27
N GLY A 861 27.06 15.75 -32.62
CA GLY A 861 26.30 15.61 -31.38
C GLY A 861 26.84 16.50 -30.25
N ASP A 862 28.16 16.62 -30.10
CA ASP A 862 28.76 17.48 -29.06
C ASP A 862 28.42 18.95 -29.27
N VAL A 863 28.42 19.43 -30.52
CA VAL A 863 28.13 20.85 -30.82
C VAL A 863 26.64 21.15 -30.78
N VAL A 864 25.77 20.19 -31.11
CA VAL A 864 24.33 20.31 -30.93
C VAL A 864 23.97 20.37 -29.44
N VAL A 865 24.55 19.51 -28.61
CA VAL A 865 24.38 19.57 -27.15
C VAL A 865 24.92 20.89 -26.60
N ALA A 866 26.10 21.33 -27.05
CA ALA A 866 26.67 22.61 -26.62
C ALA A 866 25.79 23.81 -26.98
N TRP A 867 25.21 23.82 -28.18
CA TRP A 867 24.25 24.84 -28.58
C TRP A 867 23.02 24.82 -27.67
N TRP A 868 22.40 23.64 -27.48
CA TRP A 868 21.25 23.50 -26.59
C TRP A 868 21.55 23.97 -25.16
N VAL A 869 22.69 23.58 -24.58
CA VAL A 869 23.11 24.00 -23.25
C VAL A 869 23.19 25.52 -23.16
N ARG A 870 23.85 26.18 -24.11
CA ARG A 870 23.95 27.64 -24.13
C ARG A 870 22.60 28.30 -24.32
N THR A 871 21.75 27.73 -25.16
CA THR A 871 20.39 28.22 -25.37
C THR A 871 19.55 28.16 -24.11
N MET A 872 19.57 27.03 -23.42
CA MET A 872 18.88 26.83 -22.15
C MET A 872 19.45 27.70 -21.04
N VAL A 873 20.77 27.80 -20.87
CA VAL A 873 21.36 28.65 -19.83
C VAL A 873 21.03 30.12 -20.08
N THR A 874 21.04 30.58 -21.34
CA THR A 874 20.62 31.94 -21.70
C THR A 874 19.14 32.18 -21.41
N ALA A 875 18.28 31.20 -21.73
CA ALA A 875 16.84 31.34 -21.57
C ALA A 875 16.39 31.18 -20.11
N LEU A 876 17.03 30.29 -19.36
CA LEU A 876 16.77 30.06 -17.94
C LEU A 876 17.32 31.19 -17.06
N ASN A 877 18.40 31.83 -17.52
CA ASN A 877 19.13 32.92 -16.85
C ASN A 877 19.49 32.60 -15.37
N PRO A 878 20.18 31.47 -15.09
CA PRO A 878 20.62 31.16 -13.74
C PRO A 878 21.72 32.12 -13.27
N GLY A 879 21.98 32.17 -11.96
CA GLY A 879 23.12 32.91 -11.40
C GLY A 879 24.45 32.46 -12.04
N LEU A 880 25.35 33.42 -12.29
CA LEU A 880 26.58 33.17 -13.07
C LEU A 880 27.56 32.19 -12.41
N ASP A 881 27.47 32.01 -11.09
CA ASP A 881 28.26 31.05 -10.31
C ASP A 881 27.58 29.67 -10.21
N ARG A 882 26.35 29.52 -10.70
CA ARG A 882 25.58 28.29 -10.56
C ARG A 882 26.17 27.16 -11.39
N THR A 883 26.37 26.00 -10.76
CA THR A 883 26.78 24.78 -11.46
C THR A 883 25.64 24.27 -12.35
N ILE A 884 25.97 23.92 -13.59
CA ILE A 884 25.07 23.27 -14.55
C ILE A 884 25.53 21.83 -14.70
N MET A 885 24.65 20.88 -14.43
CA MET A 885 24.88 19.47 -14.70
C MET A 885 24.13 19.09 -15.97
N VAL A 886 24.86 18.62 -16.99
CA VAL A 886 24.29 18.03 -18.20
C VAL A 886 24.51 16.53 -18.14
N MET A 887 23.43 15.79 -17.86
CA MET A 887 23.42 14.34 -17.84
C MET A 887 23.15 13.82 -19.24
N ASN A 888 24.13 13.17 -19.86
CA ASN A 888 24.04 12.61 -21.21
C ASN A 888 24.01 11.08 -21.14
N VAL A 889 23.24 10.44 -22.02
CA VAL A 889 23.04 8.99 -22.03
C VAL A 889 23.93 8.32 -23.08
N PHE A 890 24.57 7.20 -22.75
CA PHE A 890 25.30 6.37 -23.71
C PHE A 890 25.08 4.87 -23.49
N ASN A 891 25.04 4.09 -24.56
CA ASN A 891 25.01 2.63 -24.48
C ASN A 891 26.39 2.05 -24.12
N VAL A 892 26.39 0.87 -23.53
CA VAL A 892 27.62 0.15 -23.14
C VAL A 892 27.90 -1.11 -23.95
N TRP A 893 27.13 -1.39 -25.01
CA TRP A 893 27.32 -2.59 -25.83
C TRP A 893 28.78 -2.75 -26.29
N ALA A 894 29.34 -1.73 -26.92
CA ALA A 894 30.72 -1.72 -27.39
C ALA A 894 31.79 -1.62 -26.28
N LEU A 895 31.40 -1.49 -25.01
CA LEU A 895 32.33 -1.57 -23.87
C LEU A 895 32.45 -2.98 -23.34
N PHE A 896 31.42 -3.81 -23.49
CA PHE A 896 31.34 -5.16 -22.95
C PHE A 896 30.96 -6.15 -24.07
N ASP A 897 31.82 -6.27 -25.08
CA ASP A 897 31.58 -7.16 -26.24
C ASP A 897 31.38 -8.63 -25.82
N GLU A 898 31.94 -9.03 -24.67
CA GLU A 898 31.73 -10.34 -24.06
C GLU A 898 30.28 -10.59 -23.60
N TRP A 899 29.54 -9.52 -23.29
CA TRP A 899 28.15 -9.55 -22.81
C TRP A 899 27.17 -9.15 -23.91
N PHE A 900 27.63 -8.36 -24.89
CA PHE A 900 26.86 -7.88 -26.02
C PHE A 900 27.56 -8.25 -27.34
N PRO A 901 27.60 -9.55 -27.70
CA PRO A 901 28.24 -9.99 -28.93
C PRO A 901 27.61 -9.30 -30.15
N THR A 902 28.40 -9.14 -31.21
CA THR A 902 27.95 -8.44 -32.46
C THR A 902 27.40 -7.04 -32.23
N GLY A 903 27.86 -6.35 -31.18
CA GLY A 903 27.46 -4.97 -30.89
C GLY A 903 26.05 -4.84 -30.32
N GLY A 904 25.56 -5.87 -29.62
CA GLY A 904 24.23 -5.88 -28.98
C GLY A 904 23.07 -6.25 -29.90
N ALA A 905 23.34 -6.70 -31.12
CA ALA A 905 22.29 -7.17 -32.02
C ALA A 905 21.48 -8.31 -31.35
N GLY A 906 20.15 -8.17 -31.32
CA GLY A 906 19.24 -9.12 -30.67
C GLY A 906 19.02 -8.90 -29.17
N PHE A 907 19.71 -7.94 -28.53
CA PHE A 907 19.44 -7.58 -27.13
C PHE A 907 18.24 -6.63 -27.03
N ILE A 908 17.22 -7.05 -26.29
CA ILE A 908 16.05 -6.23 -25.94
C ILE A 908 16.10 -5.93 -24.44
N GLY A 909 16.38 -4.68 -24.09
CA GLY A 909 16.49 -4.23 -22.70
C GLY A 909 17.15 -2.85 -22.59
N ASN A 910 17.42 -2.42 -21.36
CA ASN A 910 18.12 -1.18 -21.07
C ASN A 910 19.59 -1.46 -20.73
N ALA A 911 20.51 -1.01 -21.58
CA ALA A 911 21.95 -1.14 -21.36
C ALA A 911 22.68 0.19 -21.56
N PHE A 912 22.20 1.23 -20.86
CA PHE A 912 22.73 2.58 -20.94
C PHE A 912 23.22 3.09 -19.59
N PHE A 913 24.15 4.04 -19.66
CA PHE A 913 24.76 4.71 -18.53
C PHE A 913 24.84 6.21 -18.78
N TYR A 914 25.11 6.95 -17.71
CA TYR A 914 25.14 8.40 -17.73
C TYR A 914 26.57 8.93 -17.75
N SER A 915 26.80 9.96 -18.56
CA SER A 915 27.93 10.86 -18.46
C SER A 915 27.47 12.19 -17.88
N TYR A 916 28.20 12.70 -16.89
CA TYR A 916 27.88 13.96 -16.22
C TYR A 916 28.85 15.05 -16.62
N THR A 917 28.40 15.98 -17.46
CA THR A 917 29.17 17.17 -17.81
C THR A 917 28.84 18.28 -16.81
N LEU A 918 29.83 18.70 -16.02
CA LEU A 918 29.69 19.78 -15.05
C LEU A 918 30.28 21.08 -15.58
N LEU A 919 29.46 22.13 -15.64
CA LEU A 919 29.80 23.46 -16.12
C LEU A 919 29.42 24.51 -15.07
N VAL A 920 29.91 25.73 -15.21
CA VAL A 920 29.44 26.89 -14.44
C VAL A 920 28.69 27.82 -15.39
N ALA A 921 27.50 28.30 -15.00
CA ALA A 921 26.61 29.09 -15.85
C ALA A 921 27.31 30.28 -16.51
N GLY A 922 28.07 31.04 -15.73
CA GLY A 922 28.86 32.17 -16.20
C GLY A 922 29.93 31.76 -17.21
N GLN A 923 30.55 30.58 -17.10
CA GLN A 923 31.50 30.08 -18.09
C GLN A 923 30.80 29.57 -19.37
N ALA A 924 29.57 29.08 -19.25
CA ALA A 924 28.75 28.70 -20.39
C ALA A 924 28.24 29.93 -21.19
N LEU A 925 28.13 31.09 -20.52
CA LEU A 925 27.63 32.36 -21.09
C LEU A 925 28.74 33.37 -21.46
N GLN A 926 29.76 33.53 -20.60
CA GLN A 926 30.87 34.48 -20.70
C GLN A 926 32.20 33.76 -20.99
N ASP A 927 32.84 34.21 -22.05
CA ASP A 927 34.27 34.04 -22.39
C ASP A 927 34.86 32.62 -22.54
N THR A 928 34.06 31.66 -23.00
CA THR A 928 34.55 30.71 -24.02
C THR A 928 33.40 30.29 -24.96
N LYS A 929 33.42 30.86 -26.16
CA LYS A 929 33.48 30.12 -27.44
C LYS A 929 32.87 28.70 -27.40
N LEU A 930 31.79 28.47 -28.17
CA LEU A 930 31.00 27.22 -28.29
C LEU A 930 31.84 25.92 -28.20
N GLY A 931 33.06 25.95 -28.74
CA GLY A 931 34.02 24.86 -28.66
C GLY A 931 34.36 24.39 -27.24
N HIS A 932 34.37 25.25 -26.22
CA HIS A 932 34.65 24.85 -24.84
C HIS A 932 33.56 23.94 -24.28
N VAL A 933 32.29 24.34 -24.40
CA VAL A 933 31.14 23.54 -23.92
C VAL A 933 31.10 22.19 -24.66
N ALA A 934 31.31 22.20 -25.99
CA ALA A 934 31.36 20.97 -26.80
C ALA A 934 32.51 20.05 -26.38
N SER A 935 33.70 20.60 -26.17
CA SER A 935 34.88 19.84 -25.73
C SER A 935 34.72 19.27 -24.31
N ARG A 936 34.15 20.04 -23.38
CA ARG A 936 33.83 19.57 -22.03
C ARG A 936 32.82 18.42 -22.05
N ASN A 937 31.77 18.53 -22.86
CA ASN A 937 30.80 17.44 -23.04
C ASN A 937 31.48 16.16 -23.56
N ARG A 938 32.33 16.31 -24.58
CA ARG A 938 33.09 15.19 -25.15
C ARG A 938 34.04 14.57 -24.13
N GLN A 939 34.77 15.39 -23.38
CA GLN A 939 35.71 14.93 -22.36
C GLN A 939 34.98 14.12 -21.28
N ALA A 940 33.88 14.64 -20.74
CA ALA A 940 33.07 13.91 -19.75
C ALA A 940 32.54 12.58 -20.31
N LEU A 941 32.07 12.58 -21.57
CA LEU A 941 31.61 11.36 -22.21
C LEU A 941 32.72 10.32 -22.34
N MET A 942 33.91 10.71 -22.78
CA MET A 942 35.06 9.79 -22.89
C MET A 942 35.56 9.33 -21.53
N GLU A 943 35.51 10.21 -20.53
CA GLU A 943 35.88 9.90 -19.15
C GLU A 943 34.95 8.87 -18.53
N HIS A 944 33.64 8.97 -18.70
CA HIS A 944 32.68 8.02 -18.12
C HIS A 944 32.44 6.77 -18.98
N ARG A 945 32.64 6.84 -20.30
CA ARG A 945 32.43 5.71 -21.23
C ARG A 945 33.65 4.79 -21.30
N ASN A 946 34.01 4.22 -20.16
CA ASN A 946 34.95 3.09 -20.04
C ASN A 946 34.46 2.10 -18.98
N ARG A 947 35.06 0.91 -18.96
CA ARG A 947 34.61 -0.22 -18.14
C ARG A 947 34.69 0.11 -16.64
N GLU A 948 35.78 0.74 -16.21
CA GLU A 948 36.06 1.05 -14.82
C GLU A 948 35.05 2.06 -14.25
N GLN A 949 34.75 3.12 -14.99
CA GLN A 949 33.77 4.13 -14.58
C GLN A 949 32.34 3.59 -14.56
N VAL A 950 31.95 2.80 -15.57
CA VAL A 950 30.64 2.14 -15.60
C VAL A 950 30.50 1.22 -14.38
N GLN A 951 31.49 0.35 -14.14
CA GLN A 951 31.50 -0.54 -12.97
C GLN A 951 31.41 0.23 -11.64
N ALA A 952 32.21 1.30 -11.47
CA ALA A 952 32.21 2.08 -10.24
C ALA A 952 30.88 2.84 -10.02
N MET A 953 30.27 3.39 -11.08
CA MET A 953 28.94 4.01 -11.00
C MET A 953 27.86 2.99 -10.66
N THR A 954 27.88 1.80 -11.28
CA THR A 954 26.95 0.72 -10.92
C THR A 954 27.10 0.30 -9.45
N ALA A 955 28.33 0.22 -8.94
CA ALA A 955 28.59 -0.04 -7.53
C ALA A 955 28.03 1.06 -6.62
N ILE A 956 28.14 2.34 -7.01
CA ILE A 956 27.53 3.47 -6.28
C ILE A 956 26.00 3.35 -6.26
N GLN A 957 25.39 3.03 -7.39
CA GLN A 957 23.94 2.86 -7.51
C GLN A 957 23.45 1.69 -6.63
N ARG A 958 24.17 0.56 -6.64
CA ARG A 958 23.86 -0.62 -5.82
C ARG A 958 23.99 -0.38 -4.31
N ALA A 959 24.96 0.43 -3.90
CA ALA A 959 25.19 0.76 -2.49
C ALA A 959 24.28 1.87 -1.95
N SER A 960 23.49 2.54 -2.80
CA SER A 960 22.66 3.68 -2.40
C SER A 960 21.41 3.23 -1.62
N PHE A 961 21.34 3.61 -0.35
CA PHE A 961 20.27 3.26 0.61
C PHE A 961 18.87 3.79 0.21
N THR A 962 18.78 4.80 -0.65
CA THR A 962 17.53 5.54 -0.94
C THR A 962 16.86 5.18 -2.28
N ARG A 963 17.32 4.14 -3.00
CA ARG A 963 16.84 3.74 -4.35
C ARG A 963 16.74 4.90 -5.38
N THR A 964 17.34 6.05 -5.11
CA THR A 964 17.32 7.26 -5.96
C THR A 964 18.60 7.32 -6.79
N PRO A 965 18.52 7.66 -8.10
CA PRO A 965 19.71 7.81 -8.93
C PRO A 965 20.69 8.82 -8.33
N PRO A 966 22.01 8.54 -8.33
CA PRO A 966 23.00 9.43 -7.73
C PRO A 966 23.03 10.77 -8.46
N VAL A 967 22.90 11.86 -7.70
CA VAL A 967 23.05 13.24 -8.21
C VAL A 967 24.53 13.61 -8.17
N VAL A 968 25.08 14.04 -9.30
CA VAL A 968 26.51 14.39 -9.43
C VAL A 968 26.65 15.90 -9.63
N GLY A 969 27.37 16.57 -8.73
CA GLY A 969 27.58 18.02 -8.74
C GLY A 969 27.64 18.59 -7.33
N ASP A 970 26.91 19.68 -7.09
CA ASP A 970 26.74 20.30 -5.78
C ASP A 970 25.25 20.56 -5.49
N ALA A 971 24.95 20.96 -4.26
CA ALA A 971 23.57 21.17 -3.81
C ALA A 971 22.84 22.34 -4.51
N ASN A 972 23.55 23.22 -5.23
CA ASN A 972 23.00 24.37 -5.93
C ASN A 972 22.86 24.14 -7.45
N LEU A 973 23.13 22.92 -7.93
CA LEU A 973 23.19 22.65 -9.36
C LEU A 973 21.85 22.92 -10.08
N LEU A 974 21.93 23.28 -11.35
CA LEU A 974 20.82 23.24 -12.31
C LEU A 974 20.87 21.92 -13.07
N PHE A 975 19.82 21.11 -12.94
CA PHE A 975 19.70 19.83 -13.61
C PHE A 975 19.26 20.02 -15.07
N MET A 976 19.99 19.41 -15.99
CA MET A 976 19.66 19.31 -17.41
C MET A 976 19.98 17.89 -17.90
N ALA A 977 19.11 17.31 -18.74
CA ALA A 977 19.33 15.97 -19.29
C ALA A 977 19.24 15.95 -20.82
N CYS A 978 20.11 15.17 -21.44
CA CYS A 978 20.17 14.97 -22.88
C CYS A 978 20.16 13.47 -23.20
N THR A 979 19.20 13.06 -24.03
CA THR A 979 19.19 11.72 -24.63
C THR A 979 19.49 11.86 -26.11
N ASN A 980 20.73 11.55 -26.51
CA ASN A 980 21.14 11.61 -27.91
C ASN A 980 20.93 10.26 -28.60
N GLN A 981 19.85 10.15 -29.37
CA GLN A 981 19.42 8.93 -30.05
C GLN A 981 19.94 8.84 -31.49
N HIS A 982 20.81 9.76 -31.94
CA HIS A 982 21.28 9.79 -33.33
C HIS A 982 21.88 8.44 -33.80
N LYS A 983 22.54 7.69 -32.91
CA LYS A 983 23.10 6.37 -33.22
C LYS A 983 22.05 5.29 -33.53
N ALA A 984 20.80 5.49 -33.12
CA ALA A 984 19.70 4.58 -33.45
C ALA A 984 19.32 4.66 -34.94
N ARG A 985 19.70 5.74 -35.65
CA ARG A 985 19.51 5.90 -37.10
C ARG A 985 18.07 5.65 -37.57
N TYR A 986 17.08 6.11 -36.79
CA TYR A 986 15.67 5.86 -37.08
C TYR A 986 15.22 6.29 -38.49
N PHE A 987 15.76 7.38 -39.04
CA PHE A 987 15.47 7.86 -40.40
C PHE A 987 16.06 6.95 -41.51
N GLU A 988 16.96 6.05 -41.15
CA GLU A 988 17.60 5.05 -42.02
C GLU A 988 16.98 3.65 -41.85
N LEU A 989 15.80 3.52 -41.24
CA LEU A 989 15.06 2.25 -41.24
C LEU A 989 14.37 2.04 -42.59
N ASP A 990 14.38 0.81 -43.11
CA ASP A 990 13.87 0.49 -44.45
C ASP A 990 12.52 -0.23 -44.39
N PHE A 991 11.46 0.47 -44.79
CA PHE A 991 10.12 -0.08 -44.96
C PHE A 991 9.68 -0.12 -46.42
N SER A 992 10.62 0.01 -47.38
CA SER A 992 10.32 0.05 -48.82
C SER A 992 9.52 -1.16 -49.31
N ALA A 993 9.73 -2.33 -48.71
CA ALA A 993 8.97 -3.54 -49.01
C ALA A 993 7.47 -3.42 -48.68
N ALA A 994 7.08 -2.56 -47.74
CA ALA A 994 5.68 -2.33 -47.38
C ALA A 994 5.01 -1.23 -48.21
N VAL A 995 5.72 -0.55 -49.10
CA VAL A 995 5.16 0.61 -49.82
C VAL A 995 4.21 0.14 -50.92
N VAL A 996 2.97 0.63 -50.85
CA VAL A 996 1.92 0.43 -51.87
C VAL A 996 2.06 1.48 -52.98
N SER A 997 2.24 2.74 -52.60
CA SER A 997 2.41 3.85 -53.53
C SER A 997 3.16 5.03 -52.90
N PRO A 998 3.96 5.78 -53.67
CA PRO A 998 4.56 7.02 -53.19
C PRO A 998 3.48 8.09 -52.98
N GLY A 999 3.51 8.75 -51.81
CA GLY A 999 2.59 9.84 -51.50
C GLY A 999 3.12 11.18 -52.00
N VAL A 1000 4.28 11.59 -51.50
CA VAL A 1000 5.05 12.72 -52.02
C VAL A 1000 6.01 12.22 -53.12
N PRO A 1001 6.06 12.86 -54.31
CA PRO A 1001 6.99 12.45 -55.37
C PRO A 1001 8.44 12.42 -54.89
N LEU A 1002 9.22 11.41 -55.34
CA LEU A 1002 10.64 11.27 -55.00
C LEU A 1002 11.48 12.49 -55.43
N SER A 1003 11.05 13.26 -56.44
CA SER A 1003 11.69 14.50 -56.88
C SER A 1003 11.50 15.67 -55.92
N GLU A 1004 10.51 15.61 -55.02
CA GLU A 1004 10.11 16.69 -54.13
C GLU A 1004 10.50 16.44 -52.66
N ARG A 1005 11.24 15.37 -52.38
CA ARG A 1005 11.62 14.98 -51.03
C ARG A 1005 13.06 14.44 -50.96
N PRO A 1006 13.73 14.55 -49.80
CA PRO A 1006 15.12 14.12 -49.64
C PRO A 1006 15.28 12.63 -49.30
N HIS A 1007 14.24 12.00 -48.74
CA HIS A 1007 14.28 10.62 -48.28
C HIS A 1007 13.83 9.62 -49.36
N ALA A 1008 14.41 8.43 -49.35
CA ALA A 1008 14.04 7.36 -50.25
C ALA A 1008 12.66 6.76 -49.93
N LEU A 1009 12.14 5.93 -50.85
CA LEU A 1009 10.88 5.21 -50.67
C LEU A 1009 10.91 4.34 -49.39
N GLY A 1010 9.86 4.41 -48.57
CA GLY A 1010 9.71 3.63 -47.35
C GLY A 1010 10.69 4.04 -46.23
N ARG A 1011 11.25 5.24 -46.28
CA ARG A 1011 12.10 5.80 -45.21
C ARG A 1011 11.32 6.83 -44.39
N PRO A 1012 11.43 6.85 -43.05
CA PRO A 1012 10.74 7.84 -42.24
C PRO A 1012 11.15 9.27 -42.63
N SER A 1013 10.18 10.17 -42.75
CA SER A 1013 10.38 11.58 -43.05
C SER A 1013 10.38 12.47 -41.80
N TYR A 1014 9.72 12.02 -40.74
CA TYR A 1014 9.68 12.66 -39.42
C TYR A 1014 9.41 11.60 -38.35
N ILE A 1015 9.78 11.90 -37.11
CA ILE A 1015 9.56 11.04 -35.96
C ILE A 1015 8.98 11.87 -34.83
N ASN A 1016 7.84 11.42 -34.32
CA ASN A 1016 7.16 11.99 -33.17
C ASN A 1016 7.40 11.08 -31.95
N ASP A 1017 7.60 11.67 -30.77
CA ASP A 1017 7.81 10.92 -29.53
C ASP A 1017 7.00 11.57 -28.41
N ILE A 1018 5.93 10.90 -28.01
CA ILE A 1018 5.09 11.32 -26.88
C ILE A 1018 5.54 10.53 -25.66
N GLU A 1019 6.05 11.25 -24.66
CA GLU A 1019 6.45 10.69 -23.38
C GLU A 1019 5.29 10.80 -22.37
N HIS A 1020 4.81 9.66 -21.88
CA HIS A 1020 3.85 9.58 -20.79
C HIS A 1020 4.60 9.43 -19.48
N CYS A 1021 4.59 10.51 -18.70
CA CYS A 1021 5.18 10.57 -17.37
C CYS A 1021 4.28 11.42 -16.49
N ARG A 1022 3.59 10.82 -15.52
CA ARG A 1022 3.02 11.61 -14.40
C ARG A 1022 4.17 12.00 -13.45
N SER A 1023 3.96 12.83 -12.44
CA SER A 1023 4.79 13.13 -11.23
C SER A 1023 6.35 13.02 -11.15
N TYR A 1024 7.11 12.78 -12.22
CA TYR A 1024 8.58 12.96 -12.36
C TYR A 1024 8.75 14.05 -13.40
N PRO A 1025 8.86 15.31 -12.97
CA PRO A 1025 8.96 16.41 -13.91
C PRO A 1025 10.31 16.32 -14.62
N THR A 1026 10.35 15.74 -15.82
CA THR A 1026 11.52 15.79 -16.69
C THR A 1026 11.66 17.20 -17.25
N ARG A 1027 12.09 18.15 -16.42
CA ARG A 1027 12.32 19.55 -16.82
C ARG A 1027 13.74 19.75 -17.33
N ASN A 1028 13.89 20.64 -18.31
CA ASN A 1028 15.16 20.95 -18.96
C ASN A 1028 15.77 19.72 -19.66
N VAL A 1029 14.92 18.99 -20.40
CA VAL A 1029 15.31 17.79 -21.11
C VAL A 1029 15.33 18.05 -22.61
N VAL A 1030 16.33 17.51 -23.29
CA VAL A 1030 16.35 17.41 -24.75
C VAL A 1030 16.47 15.96 -25.20
N ARG A 1031 15.59 15.54 -26.10
CA ARG A 1031 15.72 14.29 -26.84
C ARG A 1031 16.18 14.63 -28.26
N ILE A 1032 17.41 14.27 -28.61
CA ILE A 1032 17.92 14.43 -29.97
C ILE A 1032 17.54 13.16 -30.72
N ILE A 1033 16.52 13.26 -31.57
CA ILE A 1033 15.95 12.11 -32.28
C ILE A 1033 16.92 11.59 -33.34
N GLY A 1034 17.55 12.50 -34.09
CA GLY A 1034 18.54 12.15 -35.09
C GLY A 1034 18.59 13.12 -36.26
N LYS A 1035 19.27 12.68 -37.32
CA LYS A 1035 19.49 13.43 -38.55
C LYS A 1035 18.60 12.83 -39.64
N ASP A 1036 17.77 13.65 -40.28
CA ASP A 1036 16.92 13.21 -41.39
C ASP A 1036 17.72 13.12 -42.70
N ALA A 1037 17.04 12.70 -43.79
CA ALA A 1037 17.67 12.56 -45.10
C ALA A 1037 18.10 13.89 -45.74
N ALA A 1038 17.54 15.04 -45.32
CA ALA A 1038 18.03 16.36 -45.74
C ALA A 1038 19.31 16.76 -44.99
N GLY A 1039 19.70 16.00 -43.97
CA GLY A 1039 20.80 16.31 -43.08
C GLY A 1039 20.42 17.22 -41.91
N ASP A 1040 19.12 17.46 -41.69
CA ASP A 1040 18.64 18.32 -40.60
C ASP A 1040 18.50 17.50 -39.31
N TYR A 1041 18.84 18.13 -38.18
CA TYR A 1041 18.71 17.54 -36.86
C TYR A 1041 17.34 17.82 -36.26
N TRP A 1042 16.69 16.78 -35.74
CA TRP A 1042 15.41 16.88 -35.02
C TRP A 1042 15.63 16.71 -33.52
N LEU A 1043 15.15 17.69 -32.75
CA LEU A 1043 15.25 17.74 -31.30
C LEU A 1043 13.87 17.95 -30.69
N LEU A 1044 13.62 17.37 -29.53
CA LEU A 1044 12.44 17.62 -28.69
C LEU A 1044 12.89 18.26 -27.39
N PHE A 1045 12.48 19.50 -27.17
CA PHE A 1045 12.84 20.30 -26.00
C PHE A 1045 11.67 20.32 -25.05
N LYS A 1046 11.88 19.93 -23.79
CA LYS A 1046 10.88 20.02 -22.71
C LYS A 1046 11.40 20.94 -21.60
N THR A 1047 10.72 22.06 -21.39
CA THR A 1047 11.15 23.11 -20.43
C THR A 1047 9.98 24.00 -20.00
N ARG A 1048 10.23 24.94 -19.09
CA ARG A 1048 9.22 25.88 -18.58
C ARG A 1048 8.63 26.74 -19.70
N ALA A 1049 7.31 26.92 -19.73
CA ALA A 1049 6.61 27.66 -20.79
C ALA A 1049 7.18 29.07 -21.02
N GLY A 1050 7.44 29.80 -19.93
CA GLY A 1050 7.90 31.19 -19.98
C GLY A 1050 9.27 31.45 -20.65
N VAL A 1051 10.05 30.43 -21.02
CA VAL A 1051 11.36 30.64 -21.69
C VAL A 1051 11.37 30.38 -23.18
N TRP A 1052 10.29 29.84 -23.74
CA TRP A 1052 10.21 29.59 -25.18
C TRP A 1052 10.43 30.82 -26.05
N PRO A 1053 9.96 32.04 -25.68
CA PRO A 1053 10.31 33.24 -26.45
C PRO A 1053 11.82 33.51 -26.53
N ALA A 1054 12.58 33.20 -25.47
CA ALA A 1054 14.03 33.35 -25.47
C ALA A 1054 14.73 32.23 -26.25
N ILE A 1055 14.22 31.00 -26.20
CA ILE A 1055 14.72 29.87 -26.99
C ILE A 1055 14.48 30.12 -28.48
N HIS A 1056 13.26 30.51 -28.84
CA HIS A 1056 12.85 30.79 -30.22
C HIS A 1056 13.64 31.95 -30.83
N ARG A 1057 13.88 33.04 -30.09
CA ARG A 1057 14.79 34.11 -30.57
C ARG A 1057 16.20 33.62 -30.85
N GLN A 1058 16.75 32.71 -30.03
CA GLN A 1058 18.09 32.17 -30.26
C GLN A 1058 18.12 31.21 -31.46
N LEU A 1059 17.07 30.41 -31.65
CA LEU A 1059 16.89 29.60 -32.84
C LEU A 1059 16.80 30.49 -34.09
N MET A 1060 15.94 31.51 -34.07
CA MET A 1060 15.80 32.44 -35.19
C MET A 1060 17.10 33.20 -35.47
N ALA A 1061 17.84 33.66 -34.45
CA ALA A 1061 19.14 34.28 -34.66
C ALA A 1061 20.12 33.33 -35.37
N LEU A 1062 20.15 32.04 -34.99
CA LEU A 1062 20.98 31.04 -35.66
C LEU A 1062 20.54 30.82 -37.13
N LEU A 1063 19.23 30.86 -37.40
CA LEU A 1063 18.65 30.73 -38.73
C LEU A 1063 18.77 32.01 -39.57
N GLU A 1064 18.81 33.20 -38.97
CA GLU A 1064 18.86 34.51 -39.63
C GLU A 1064 20.29 34.98 -39.91
N MET A 1065 21.28 34.44 -39.19
CA MET A 1065 22.68 34.51 -39.63
C MET A 1065 22.90 33.86 -41.03
N ASP A 1066 21.85 33.37 -41.69
CA ASP A 1066 21.80 32.88 -43.09
C ASP A 1066 21.09 33.84 -44.09
N LYS A 1067 20.52 34.99 -43.71
CA LYS A 1067 19.97 35.94 -44.70
C LYS A 1067 21.00 36.89 -45.28
#